data_AF-A0A3G3IJP6-F1
#
_entry.id   AF-A0A3G3IJP6-F1
#
_cell.length_a   1.000
_cell.length_b   1.000
_cell.length_c   1.000
_cell.angle_alpha   90.00
_cell.angle_beta   90.00
_cell.angle_gamma   90.00
#
_symmetry.space_group_name_H-M   'P 1'
#
loop_
_entity.id
_entity.type
_entity.pdbx_description
1 polymer ?
#
loop_
_entity_poly.entity_id
_entity_poly.type
_entity_poly.pdbx_seq_one_letter_code
_entity_poly.pdbx_strand_id
1 'polypeptide(L)'
;MNTLNRFIIATLLVLFASQAFADRPKVLNIERTALKTLTIMHDQPVKDFTSMSQYYLHMEANEKVYVGYVPGKGPVPYRTVTAVNPDENGFSAIWNMDVEEFVDMDNADILTADIMTVYSSYWGNSAREYISDLFVDYGRYHFPDFSLCHQNCIRMLSYGEFNVDEGADLVHTLVANNINATFSIVENTNNSSLFTLNNNTLTFDGSGIDYETDAKSYSVQIKATIGNASNKNVKQTITVTIDNVFENTIVIADQTRFISENMPIGDTIGNPLIVGGEITSFVVGAFREKNSSKKIDRVKNLDISKFAISNGGQLRVAKAIDYDNMQPFIVVTENSDKKYVIPVSVRGPDAEDKTAQITIFVKNIFENTIGINNQTRSVDENSVVDTKIGNTLQTTGEVTFFSIVAGNTGDVFKIDNSGQIRVAKAELDYETLSSYSLTIEITGNDAASKTAKITINIGDVDDISIYNQARIVDENAIVGTPIGDPLVASGAITNFNIVGGDSNFFKIDNTGQIRVKNLGLDYETAQDYTLIVEIRGTNTDNKTAQIAITIVDLDDTAPTNISLSNKSIVLGAPIGTVIGTLSATDIDSDNDSLVFSVVDSDFEITGNKLKINKVTSEAHELSVDITATDSAKNADTKTFVIATTTNTTSVSITSADITNTNISVDENMTGTVLAITTNVTDQTQSLTYEISGNDQDKFNLNGNILTFKSPPNYEDRASYSLILKVSNTNFSTEKNITIAINNINENNLIINDQNIGINKDISVDADIINVGATATRQITYSIAEGNDDGFFKINNEGAIQLAKSLAQGLTSIYTLVVTATITGDDAEEKTATITIAINNDNASIAISLTNSSIAIGVAIGDVVGTLSATNIDGNLTYSIEKNDYFKISGNKLKINFNSDTVSEYPINITVNNGTISQVKSFRIMVISAPIISQFTVTQGGNKGQLISKNGGNVTVSAIISVGTYAWSSSSFFNINTNDSATFVFNPSFLDVGTKTIKLKITDGNLSSTRVLKLKLVESHPVDWADENSNGVSDNKESESSNNQLPAGTNKKITSLAGTRLLLGIMGKDSGHLTFAQMEQYRADNGMSDITKDTPATGDIYDYVVEGLNATGSSAKVIIELANPLPAGAELRKYSLTTNSWSSFVVNASNVIASKKSTTCTDNVVWQTKLTRGATCLKLTIKDGGENDTDGDQFNNTGQANGVIESTIAIATSVVNNVDDSSADNNSGGGCVYNPNAPARFDIGFILLMILGTYYLIRRKRRFIR
;
A
#
# COMPACT_ATOMS: atom_id res chain seq x y z
N MET A 1 -29.04 39.05 -34.50
CA MET A 1 -30.31 39.82 -34.41
C MET A 1 -31.13 39.59 -35.68
N ASN A 2 -32.43 39.34 -35.51
CA ASN A 2 -33.52 39.42 -36.49
C ASN A 2 -33.72 38.34 -37.57
N THR A 3 -33.70 37.05 -37.19
CA THR A 3 -34.48 36.03 -37.94
C THR A 3 -34.86 34.80 -37.11
N LEU A 4 -34.14 34.48 -36.02
CA LEU A 4 -34.39 33.30 -35.20
C LEU A 4 -35.62 33.43 -34.25
N ASN A 5 -35.90 34.63 -33.72
CA ASN A 5 -37.02 34.83 -32.79
C ASN A 5 -38.42 34.90 -33.44
N ARG A 6 -38.52 35.03 -34.77
CA ARG A 6 -39.82 34.93 -35.49
C ARG A 6 -40.17 33.51 -35.93
N PHE A 7 -39.18 32.62 -36.07
CA PHE A 7 -39.42 31.23 -36.41
C PHE A 7 -39.93 30.44 -35.19
N ILE A 8 -39.41 30.73 -33.99
CA ILE A 8 -39.83 30.05 -32.76
C ILE A 8 -41.28 30.42 -32.36
N ILE A 9 -41.70 31.68 -32.55
CA ILE A 9 -43.05 32.12 -32.21
C ILE A 9 -44.09 31.64 -33.24
N ALA A 10 -43.75 31.54 -34.53
CA ALA A 10 -44.66 31.02 -35.55
C ALA A 10 -44.80 29.48 -35.52
N THR A 11 -43.74 28.76 -35.12
CA THR A 11 -43.78 27.28 -35.05
C THR A 11 -44.52 26.82 -33.78
N LEU A 12 -44.44 27.57 -32.68
CA LEU A 12 -45.25 27.29 -31.47
C LEU A 12 -46.74 27.62 -31.68
N LEU A 13 -47.12 28.61 -32.49
CA LEU A 13 -48.54 28.90 -32.75
C LEU A 13 -49.23 27.89 -33.69
N VAL A 14 -48.47 27.15 -34.50
CA VAL A 14 -49.01 26.10 -35.41
C VAL A 14 -49.06 24.72 -34.72
N LEU A 15 -48.25 24.49 -33.69
CA LEU A 15 -48.27 23.24 -32.91
C LEU A 15 -49.36 23.18 -31.84
N PHE A 16 -50.06 24.29 -31.55
CA PHE A 16 -51.25 24.31 -30.69
C PHE A 16 -52.59 24.23 -31.44
N ALA A 17 -52.58 24.12 -32.76
CA ALA A 17 -53.78 23.99 -33.59
C ALA A 17 -53.83 22.66 -34.35
N SER A 18 -53.63 21.54 -33.67
CA SER A 18 -54.23 20.25 -34.07
C SER A 18 -54.09 19.25 -32.94
N GLN A 19 -55.23 18.71 -32.49
CA GLN A 19 -55.42 17.74 -31.39
C GLN A 19 -55.68 18.33 -30.00
N ALA A 20 -56.15 19.58 -29.93
CA ALA A 20 -57.02 19.97 -28.82
C ALA A 20 -58.31 19.15 -28.92
N PHE A 21 -58.48 18.23 -27.96
CA PHE A 21 -59.74 17.68 -27.43
C PHE A 21 -60.96 17.86 -28.35
N ALA A 22 -61.40 16.78 -28.99
CA ALA A 22 -62.72 16.70 -29.62
C ALA A 22 -63.79 16.85 -28.53
N ASP A 23 -64.15 18.09 -28.20
CA ASP A 23 -65.36 18.37 -27.44
C ASP A 23 -66.57 18.20 -28.37
N ARG A 24 -67.67 17.65 -27.84
CA ARG A 24 -68.87 17.30 -28.63
C ARG A 24 -69.37 18.53 -29.40
N PRO A 25 -69.77 18.44 -30.69
CA PRO A 25 -70.31 19.57 -31.44
C PRO A 25 -71.53 20.19 -30.73
N LYS A 26 -71.49 21.49 -30.49
CA LYS A 26 -72.57 22.26 -29.87
C LYS A 26 -73.28 23.10 -30.92
N VAL A 27 -74.60 23.18 -30.81
CA VAL A 27 -75.38 24.15 -31.59
C VAL A 27 -75.12 25.52 -30.98
N LEU A 28 -74.51 26.43 -31.75
CA LEU A 28 -74.25 27.80 -31.32
C LEU A 28 -75.48 28.68 -31.48
N ASN A 29 -76.20 28.50 -32.59
CA ASN A 29 -77.34 29.34 -32.91
C ASN A 29 -78.34 28.59 -33.81
N ILE A 30 -79.60 28.95 -33.68
CA ILE A 30 -80.67 28.59 -34.62
C ILE A 30 -81.33 29.91 -35.01
N GLU A 31 -81.66 30.12 -36.27
CA GLU A 31 -82.34 31.34 -36.70
C GLU A 31 -83.21 31.11 -37.92
N ARG A 32 -84.38 31.78 -37.99
CA ARG A 32 -85.20 31.79 -39.20
C ARG A 32 -84.63 32.81 -40.19
N THR A 33 -84.01 32.31 -41.25
CA THR A 33 -83.29 33.15 -42.23
C THR A 33 -84.11 33.48 -43.46
N ALA A 34 -85.21 32.76 -43.71
CA ALA A 34 -86.15 33.06 -44.79
C ALA A 34 -87.60 32.73 -44.41
N LEU A 35 -88.53 33.07 -45.30
CA LEU A 35 -89.97 32.91 -45.10
C LEU A 35 -90.40 31.46 -44.78
N LYS A 36 -89.63 30.46 -45.20
CA LYS A 36 -89.89 29.03 -44.92
C LYS A 36 -88.64 28.28 -44.47
N THR A 37 -87.57 28.97 -44.06
CA THR A 37 -86.27 28.32 -43.84
C THR A 37 -85.72 28.66 -42.45
N LEU A 38 -85.35 27.61 -41.72
CA LEU A 38 -84.65 27.64 -40.45
C LEU A 38 -83.18 27.26 -40.67
N THR A 39 -82.25 28.09 -40.23
CA THR A 39 -80.81 27.84 -40.30
C THR A 39 -80.29 27.44 -38.92
N ILE A 40 -79.46 26.40 -38.88
CA ILE A 40 -78.83 25.84 -37.68
C ILE A 40 -77.32 25.98 -37.83
N MET A 41 -76.67 26.57 -36.83
CA MET A 41 -75.23 26.81 -36.80
C MET A 41 -74.56 26.05 -35.66
N HIS A 42 -73.46 25.39 -35.97
CA HIS A 42 -72.63 24.64 -35.03
C HIS A 42 -71.31 25.35 -34.76
N ASP A 43 -70.71 25.05 -33.61
CA ASP A 43 -69.38 25.54 -33.20
C ASP A 43 -68.24 24.97 -34.04
N GLN A 44 -68.52 23.89 -34.77
CA GLN A 44 -67.59 23.23 -35.67
C GLN A 44 -68.32 22.58 -36.86
N PRO A 45 -67.63 22.35 -38.00
CA PRO A 45 -68.23 21.65 -39.14
C PRO A 45 -68.63 20.21 -38.81
N VAL A 46 -69.84 19.83 -39.21
CA VAL A 46 -70.48 18.53 -38.94
C VAL A 46 -71.07 17.97 -40.23
N LYS A 47 -71.24 16.65 -40.31
CA LYS A 47 -71.82 15.97 -41.48
C LYS A 47 -72.90 14.98 -41.08
N ASP A 48 -73.92 14.86 -41.94
CA ASP A 48 -74.92 13.80 -41.87
C ASP A 48 -74.39 12.51 -42.55
N PHE A 49 -74.41 11.40 -41.82
CA PHE A 49 -73.79 10.14 -42.23
C PHE A 49 -74.77 9.08 -42.76
N THR A 50 -76.09 9.32 -42.80
CA THR A 50 -77.05 8.32 -43.32
C THR A 50 -78.01 8.88 -44.37
N SER A 51 -78.38 8.07 -45.37
CA SER A 51 -79.41 8.41 -46.36
C SER A 51 -80.86 8.25 -45.81
N MET A 52 -81.02 8.02 -44.50
CA MET A 52 -82.30 7.80 -43.82
C MET A 52 -82.55 8.81 -42.69
N SER A 53 -81.81 9.93 -42.67
CA SER A 53 -81.86 10.89 -41.57
C SER A 53 -83.25 11.54 -41.46
N GLN A 54 -83.92 11.22 -40.36
CA GLN A 54 -85.27 11.65 -40.02
C GLN A 54 -85.18 12.81 -39.02
N TYR A 55 -85.53 14.02 -39.46
CA TYR A 55 -85.50 15.22 -38.61
C TYR A 55 -86.90 15.57 -38.13
N TYR A 56 -87.02 15.88 -36.85
CA TYR A 56 -88.28 16.31 -36.25
C TYR A 56 -88.13 17.68 -35.58
N LEU A 57 -89.06 18.58 -35.91
CA LEU A 57 -89.17 19.91 -35.34
C LEU A 57 -90.52 20.02 -34.63
N HIS A 58 -90.48 20.41 -33.36
CA HIS A 58 -91.65 20.69 -32.54
C HIS A 58 -91.60 22.13 -32.04
N MET A 59 -92.66 22.89 -32.28
CA MET A 59 -92.76 24.28 -31.87
C MET A 59 -94.13 24.58 -31.26
N GLU A 60 -94.10 25.13 -30.05
CA GLU A 60 -95.26 25.59 -29.30
C GLU A 60 -95.15 27.09 -29.03
N ALA A 61 -96.26 27.79 -29.18
CA ALA A 61 -96.40 29.20 -28.82
C ALA A 61 -97.81 29.44 -28.25
N ASN A 62 -97.93 30.22 -27.19
CA ASN A 62 -99.17 30.45 -26.44
C ASN A 62 -99.90 29.14 -26.10
N GLU A 63 -99.17 28.14 -25.60
CA GLU A 63 -99.69 26.80 -25.23
C GLU A 63 -100.33 26.00 -26.39
N LYS A 64 -100.12 26.41 -27.65
CA LYS A 64 -100.58 25.71 -28.85
C LYS A 64 -99.39 25.23 -29.69
N VAL A 65 -99.46 23.98 -30.16
CA VAL A 65 -98.49 23.40 -31.10
C VAL A 65 -98.78 23.95 -32.50
N TYR A 66 -97.79 24.63 -33.10
CA TYR A 66 -97.88 25.14 -34.48
C TYR A 66 -97.09 24.27 -35.47
N VAL A 67 -96.02 23.62 -35.02
CA VAL A 67 -95.20 22.70 -35.82
C VAL A 67 -94.95 21.44 -35.00
N GLY A 68 -95.23 20.23 -35.53
CA GLY A 68 -94.93 18.95 -34.88
C GLY A 68 -96.13 18.13 -34.37
N TYR A 69 -95.88 17.11 -33.53
CA TYR A 69 -96.85 16.10 -33.07
C TYR A 69 -97.79 16.59 -31.96
N VAL A 70 -99.07 16.24 -32.06
CA VAL A 70 -100.09 16.40 -31.02
C VAL A 70 -100.52 15.02 -30.51
N PRO A 71 -100.43 14.72 -29.20
CA PRO A 71 -100.77 13.41 -28.65
C PRO A 71 -102.17 12.92 -29.06
N GLY A 72 -102.23 11.78 -29.78
CA GLY A 72 -103.49 11.13 -30.16
C GLY A 72 -104.02 11.40 -31.58
N LYS A 73 -103.30 12.16 -32.43
CA LYS A 73 -103.66 12.35 -33.84
C LYS A 73 -102.47 12.15 -34.80
N GLY A 74 -102.34 10.93 -35.37
CA GLY A 74 -101.58 10.64 -36.59
C GLY A 74 -100.03 10.66 -36.51
N PRO A 75 -99.33 10.14 -37.54
CA PRO A 75 -97.86 9.99 -37.53
C PRO A 75 -97.11 11.32 -37.73
N VAL A 76 -95.88 11.37 -37.20
CA VAL A 76 -94.99 12.54 -37.14
C VAL A 76 -94.35 12.83 -38.51
N PRO A 77 -94.40 14.07 -39.04
CA PRO A 77 -93.82 14.38 -40.34
C PRO A 77 -92.31 14.67 -40.23
N TYR A 78 -91.49 13.96 -41.00
CA TYR A 78 -90.04 14.16 -41.07
C TYR A 78 -89.68 15.35 -41.98
N ARG A 79 -88.64 16.12 -41.62
CA ARG A 79 -88.11 17.24 -42.42
C ARG A 79 -86.77 16.91 -43.07
N THR A 80 -86.45 17.60 -44.15
CA THR A 80 -85.16 17.48 -44.84
C THR A 80 -84.27 18.66 -44.47
N VAL A 81 -82.98 18.41 -44.27
CA VAL A 81 -81.98 19.47 -44.06
C VAL A 81 -80.96 19.48 -45.20
N THR A 82 -80.41 20.66 -45.51
CA THR A 82 -79.41 20.87 -46.56
C THR A 82 -78.21 21.61 -46.00
N ALA A 83 -77.00 21.12 -46.29
CA ALA A 83 -75.77 21.81 -45.90
C ALA A 83 -75.60 23.11 -46.69
N VAL A 84 -75.21 24.18 -46.02
CA VAL A 84 -74.86 25.46 -46.65
C VAL A 84 -73.35 25.53 -46.80
N ASN A 85 -72.85 25.74 -48.03
CA ASN A 85 -71.42 25.80 -48.36
C ASN A 85 -70.58 24.67 -47.72
N PRO A 86 -70.93 23.38 -47.93
CA PRO A 86 -70.15 22.29 -47.38
C PRO A 86 -68.74 22.28 -47.98
N ASP A 87 -67.78 21.75 -47.21
CA ASP A 87 -66.45 21.45 -47.71
C ASP A 87 -66.47 20.29 -48.73
N GLU A 88 -65.32 19.99 -49.32
CA GLU A 88 -65.16 18.92 -50.30
C GLU A 88 -65.53 17.52 -49.78
N ASN A 89 -65.58 17.34 -48.46
CA ASN A 89 -65.96 16.09 -47.80
C ASN A 89 -67.41 16.09 -47.32
N GLY A 90 -68.18 17.16 -47.55
CA GLY A 90 -69.58 17.28 -47.19
C GLY A 90 -69.84 17.71 -45.74
N PHE A 91 -68.85 18.23 -45.02
CA PHE A 91 -69.04 18.82 -43.69
C PHE A 91 -69.43 20.30 -43.82
N SER A 92 -70.39 20.74 -43.02
CA SER A 92 -70.72 22.15 -42.89
C SER A 92 -71.01 22.52 -41.43
N ALA A 93 -70.64 23.73 -41.04
CA ALA A 93 -71.05 24.29 -39.76
C ALA A 93 -72.47 24.88 -39.82
N ILE A 94 -73.06 25.03 -41.03
CA ILE A 94 -74.34 25.71 -41.25
C ILE A 94 -75.28 24.82 -42.07
N TRP A 95 -76.51 24.64 -41.58
CA TRP A 95 -77.51 23.76 -42.18
C TRP A 95 -78.87 24.43 -42.26
N ASN A 96 -79.56 24.28 -43.38
CA ASN A 96 -80.90 24.82 -43.61
C ASN A 96 -81.95 23.71 -43.53
N MET A 97 -83.05 23.98 -42.84
CA MET A 97 -84.24 23.14 -42.75
C MET A 97 -85.43 23.90 -43.31
N ASP A 98 -86.17 23.28 -44.22
CA ASP A 98 -87.40 23.86 -44.75
C ASP A 98 -88.59 23.54 -43.81
N VAL A 99 -89.32 24.59 -43.44
CA VAL A 99 -90.47 24.59 -42.52
C VAL A 99 -91.57 25.44 -43.13
N GLU A 100 -92.51 24.81 -43.83
CA GLU A 100 -93.57 25.53 -44.56
C GLU A 100 -94.56 26.22 -43.62
N GLU A 101 -94.76 25.66 -42.44
CA GLU A 101 -95.73 26.08 -41.42
C GLU A 101 -95.38 27.42 -40.76
N PHE A 102 -94.17 27.95 -41.01
CA PHE A 102 -93.83 29.31 -40.56
C PHE A 102 -94.69 30.40 -41.21
N VAL A 103 -95.24 30.15 -42.39
CA VAL A 103 -96.20 31.06 -43.02
C VAL A 103 -97.51 31.10 -42.23
N ASP A 104 -97.93 29.97 -41.64
CA ASP A 104 -99.13 29.90 -40.80
C ASP A 104 -98.92 30.57 -39.44
N MET A 105 -97.69 30.52 -38.90
CA MET A 105 -97.30 31.25 -37.69
C MET A 105 -97.24 32.77 -37.91
N ASP A 106 -96.71 33.22 -39.07
CA ASP A 106 -96.72 34.64 -39.44
C ASP A 106 -98.15 35.17 -39.62
N ASN A 107 -99.04 34.40 -40.25
CA ASN A 107 -100.46 34.76 -40.41
C ASN A 107 -101.22 34.83 -39.07
N ALA A 108 -100.68 34.22 -38.02
CA ALA A 108 -101.22 34.26 -36.66
C ALA A 108 -100.51 35.30 -35.77
N ASP A 109 -99.68 36.19 -36.34
CA ASP A 109 -98.90 37.22 -35.65
C ASP A 109 -98.00 36.68 -34.51
N ILE A 110 -97.52 35.45 -34.64
CA ILE A 110 -96.65 34.80 -33.64
C ILE A 110 -95.19 35.21 -33.88
N LEU A 111 -94.64 36.05 -33.00
CA LEU A 111 -93.29 36.62 -33.14
C LEU A 111 -92.18 35.81 -32.45
N THR A 112 -92.55 34.93 -31.52
CA THR A 112 -91.63 34.07 -30.76
C THR A 112 -92.27 32.70 -30.52
N ALA A 113 -91.44 31.68 -30.28
CA ALA A 113 -91.90 30.37 -29.81
C ALA A 113 -91.59 30.22 -28.32
N ASP A 114 -92.52 29.66 -27.54
CA ASP A 114 -92.31 29.37 -26.12
C ASP A 114 -91.42 28.12 -25.94
N ILE A 115 -91.61 27.14 -26.83
CA ILE A 115 -90.83 25.90 -26.86
C ILE A 115 -90.44 25.59 -28.30
N MET A 116 -89.14 25.36 -28.54
CA MET A 116 -88.65 24.80 -29.79
C MET A 116 -87.79 23.58 -29.48
N THR A 117 -88.15 22.43 -30.07
CA THR A 117 -87.39 21.19 -29.92
C THR A 117 -87.01 20.65 -31.30
N VAL A 118 -85.71 20.47 -31.54
CA VAL A 118 -85.17 19.89 -32.78
C VAL A 118 -84.54 18.55 -32.45
N TYR A 119 -84.97 17.48 -33.14
CA TYR A 119 -84.39 16.14 -33.02
C TYR A 119 -83.63 15.77 -34.27
N SER A 120 -82.42 15.25 -34.07
CA SER A 120 -81.62 14.64 -35.12
C SER A 120 -80.90 13.41 -34.58
N SER A 121 -80.78 12.38 -35.41
CA SER A 121 -80.37 11.06 -34.93
C SER A 121 -78.89 10.71 -35.22
N TYR A 122 -78.24 11.36 -36.21
CA TYR A 122 -76.93 10.88 -36.73
C TYR A 122 -76.01 11.99 -37.32
N TRP A 123 -75.54 12.93 -36.48
CA TRP A 123 -74.52 13.92 -36.88
C TRP A 123 -73.14 13.51 -36.34
N GLY A 124 -72.07 13.84 -37.04
CA GLY A 124 -70.70 13.61 -36.55
C GLY A 124 -69.69 14.62 -37.08
N ASN A 125 -68.57 14.75 -36.37
CA ASN A 125 -67.43 15.58 -36.76
C ASN A 125 -66.40 14.78 -37.60
N SER A 126 -65.30 15.42 -37.98
CA SER A 126 -64.25 14.84 -38.84
C SER A 126 -63.54 13.62 -38.23
N ALA A 127 -63.68 13.35 -36.93
CA ALA A 127 -63.10 12.20 -36.23
C ALA A 127 -63.99 10.94 -36.21
N ARG A 128 -65.18 10.96 -36.86
CA ARG A 128 -66.15 9.84 -36.94
C ARG A 128 -66.71 9.33 -35.60
N GLU A 129 -66.74 10.15 -34.55
CA GLU A 129 -67.53 9.82 -33.36
C GLU A 129 -69.01 10.05 -33.65
N TYR A 130 -69.80 8.96 -33.63
CA TYR A 130 -71.24 9.02 -33.76
C TYR A 130 -71.84 9.73 -32.54
N ILE A 131 -72.57 10.83 -32.75
CA ILE A 131 -73.44 11.38 -31.71
C ILE A 131 -74.69 10.51 -31.64
N SER A 132 -74.60 9.29 -31.11
CA SER A 132 -75.74 8.38 -30.91
C SER A 132 -76.25 8.38 -29.46
N ASP A 133 -76.17 9.51 -28.77
CA ASP A 133 -76.56 9.66 -27.36
C ASP A 133 -77.70 10.67 -27.13
N LEU A 134 -78.51 10.93 -28.16
CA LEU A 134 -79.74 11.74 -28.03
C LEU A 134 -80.95 10.93 -27.53
N PHE A 135 -80.70 9.92 -26.69
CA PHE A 135 -81.75 9.20 -25.96
C PHE A 135 -81.81 9.54 -24.46
N VAL A 136 -80.94 10.41 -23.94
CA VAL A 136 -80.92 10.73 -22.49
C VAL A 136 -81.00 12.22 -22.15
N ASP A 137 -81.07 13.12 -23.13
CA ASP A 137 -81.65 14.44 -22.89
C ASP A 137 -82.60 14.77 -24.02
N TYR A 138 -83.90 14.74 -23.71
CA TYR A 138 -84.88 15.49 -24.48
C TYR A 138 -84.44 16.94 -24.41
N GLY A 139 -83.63 17.39 -25.38
CA GLY A 139 -83.14 18.75 -25.50
C GLY A 139 -84.32 19.69 -25.75
N ARG A 140 -85.15 19.92 -24.74
CA ARG A 140 -86.05 21.05 -24.66
C ARG A 140 -85.15 22.26 -24.50
N TYR A 141 -84.67 22.78 -25.62
CA TYR A 141 -84.09 24.09 -25.63
C TYR A 141 -85.24 25.08 -25.42
N HIS A 142 -85.37 25.57 -24.19
CA HIS A 142 -86.30 26.62 -23.85
C HIS A 142 -85.68 27.93 -24.33
N PHE A 143 -86.15 28.44 -25.47
CA PHE A 143 -85.74 29.72 -26.01
C PHE A 143 -86.92 30.71 -25.88
N PRO A 144 -87.17 31.29 -24.69
CA PRO A 144 -88.30 32.19 -24.50
C PRO A 144 -88.27 33.43 -25.41
N ASP A 145 -87.12 33.75 -26.02
CA ASP A 145 -86.90 34.94 -26.87
C ASP A 145 -86.55 34.62 -28.33
N PHE A 146 -86.80 33.40 -28.81
CA PHE A 146 -86.47 33.03 -30.21
C PHE A 146 -87.30 33.82 -31.22
N SER A 147 -86.70 34.79 -31.91
CA SER A 147 -87.41 35.66 -32.85
C SER A 147 -87.72 34.95 -34.18
N LEU A 148 -89.00 34.76 -34.47
CA LEU A 148 -89.51 34.18 -35.72
C LEU A 148 -89.72 35.23 -36.84
N CYS A 149 -89.40 36.49 -36.57
CA CYS A 149 -89.68 37.64 -37.43
C CYS A 149 -88.72 37.75 -38.62
N HIS A 150 -89.21 37.56 -39.84
CA HIS A 150 -88.46 37.80 -41.08
C HIS A 150 -88.95 39.12 -41.73
N GLN A 151 -88.14 40.19 -41.64
CA GLN A 151 -88.21 41.50 -42.35
C GLN A 151 -88.84 42.75 -41.70
N ASN A 152 -89.32 42.78 -40.45
CA ASN A 152 -89.82 44.05 -39.85
C ASN A 152 -89.51 44.28 -38.34
N CYS A 153 -88.44 43.67 -37.81
CA CYS A 153 -88.05 43.84 -36.41
C CYS A 153 -86.72 44.62 -36.27
N ILE A 154 -86.70 45.65 -35.42
CA ILE A 154 -85.46 46.37 -35.04
C ILE A 154 -84.54 45.43 -34.21
N ARG A 155 -83.23 45.46 -34.46
CA ARG A 155 -82.21 44.67 -33.72
C ARG A 155 -81.02 45.55 -33.34
N MET A 156 -80.47 45.35 -32.13
CA MET A 156 -79.16 45.88 -31.75
C MET A 156 -78.06 45.06 -32.43
N LEU A 157 -77.03 45.73 -32.95
CA LEU A 157 -75.84 45.12 -33.56
C LEU A 157 -74.58 45.27 -32.68
N SER A 158 -74.66 46.04 -31.59
CA SER A 158 -73.56 46.20 -30.63
C SER A 158 -73.28 44.90 -29.87
N TYR A 159 -72.01 44.68 -29.53
CA TYR A 159 -71.60 43.59 -28.64
C TYR A 159 -72.17 43.80 -27.24
N GLY A 160 -72.59 42.70 -26.60
CA GLY A 160 -73.19 42.72 -25.25
C GLY A 160 -72.18 42.56 -24.12
N GLU A 161 -70.91 42.28 -24.41
CA GLU A 161 -69.87 42.02 -23.41
C GLU A 161 -68.56 42.72 -23.80
N PHE A 162 -67.95 43.40 -22.83
CA PHE A 162 -66.67 44.09 -22.96
C PHE A 162 -65.80 43.80 -21.74
N ASN A 163 -64.48 43.83 -21.91
CA ASN A 163 -63.53 43.76 -20.81
C ASN A 163 -62.72 45.06 -20.74
N VAL A 164 -62.45 45.53 -19.53
CA VAL A 164 -61.54 46.66 -19.26
C VAL A 164 -60.68 46.34 -18.04
N ASP A 165 -59.44 46.78 -18.06
CA ASP A 165 -58.58 46.78 -16.87
C ASP A 165 -59.18 47.68 -15.78
N GLU A 166 -58.94 47.37 -14.50
CA GLU A 166 -59.36 48.24 -13.40
C GLU A 166 -58.81 49.67 -13.53
N GLY A 167 -59.59 50.66 -13.06
CA GLY A 167 -59.24 52.08 -13.25
C GLY A 167 -59.37 52.60 -14.69
N ALA A 168 -59.78 51.78 -15.68
CA ALA A 168 -59.87 52.19 -17.09
C ALA A 168 -61.31 52.41 -17.58
N ASP A 169 -61.51 53.46 -18.39
CA ASP A 169 -62.80 53.79 -18.99
C ASP A 169 -63.05 53.03 -20.30
N LEU A 170 -64.32 52.79 -20.63
CA LEU A 170 -64.75 52.28 -21.93
C LEU A 170 -65.62 53.30 -22.66
N VAL A 171 -65.36 53.51 -23.95
CA VAL A 171 -66.21 54.31 -24.85
C VAL A 171 -66.62 53.45 -26.05
N HIS A 172 -67.92 53.22 -26.23
CA HIS A 172 -68.45 52.38 -27.30
C HIS A 172 -69.60 53.08 -28.04
N THR A 173 -69.61 53.01 -29.38
CA THR A 173 -70.70 53.55 -30.19
C THR A 173 -71.69 52.45 -30.54
N LEU A 174 -72.91 52.59 -30.06
CA LEU A 174 -74.02 51.67 -30.27
C LEU A 174 -74.53 51.72 -31.71
N VAL A 175 -74.83 50.55 -32.25
CA VAL A 175 -75.32 50.36 -33.61
C VAL A 175 -76.56 49.48 -33.59
N ALA A 176 -77.54 49.81 -34.41
CA ALA A 176 -78.72 49.00 -34.67
C ALA A 176 -78.87 48.77 -36.17
N ASN A 177 -79.62 47.75 -36.58
CA ASN A 177 -79.85 47.42 -37.98
C ASN A 177 -80.70 48.46 -38.75
N ASN A 178 -81.19 49.49 -38.07
CA ASN A 178 -81.90 50.62 -38.67
C ASN A 178 -81.21 51.93 -38.28
N ILE A 179 -80.80 52.71 -39.28
CA ILE A 179 -80.04 53.96 -39.09
C ILE A 179 -80.83 55.07 -38.38
N ASN A 180 -82.17 54.97 -38.35
CA ASN A 180 -83.04 55.92 -37.67
C ASN A 180 -83.34 55.53 -36.22
N ALA A 181 -82.71 54.46 -35.71
CA ALA A 181 -82.89 54.01 -34.34
C ALA A 181 -82.33 55.01 -33.35
N THR A 182 -83.12 55.37 -32.34
CA THR A 182 -82.66 56.14 -31.18
C THR A 182 -82.40 55.19 -30.02
N PHE A 183 -81.37 55.50 -29.21
CA PHE A 183 -80.95 54.67 -28.08
C PHE A 183 -81.30 55.35 -26.76
N SER A 184 -81.74 54.57 -25.80
CA SER A 184 -82.04 55.03 -24.44
C SER A 184 -81.65 53.97 -23.43
N ILE A 185 -81.08 54.36 -22.29
CA ILE A 185 -80.90 53.46 -21.15
C ILE A 185 -82.29 53.18 -20.55
N VAL A 186 -82.62 51.90 -20.36
CA VAL A 186 -83.91 51.48 -19.79
C VAL A 186 -83.79 51.15 -18.32
N GLU A 187 -82.72 50.47 -17.95
CA GLU A 187 -82.48 50.00 -16.60
C GLU A 187 -80.97 49.88 -16.41
N ASN A 188 -80.49 50.27 -15.23
CA ASN A 188 -79.11 50.09 -14.85
C ASN A 188 -79.09 49.02 -13.77
N THR A 189 -78.68 47.81 -14.13
CA THR A 189 -78.96 46.61 -13.33
C THR A 189 -78.14 46.58 -12.05
N ASN A 190 -76.90 47.10 -12.05
CA ASN A 190 -75.99 47.01 -10.89
C ASN A 190 -75.33 48.32 -10.39
N ASN A 191 -75.42 49.48 -11.07
CA ASN A 191 -75.12 50.81 -10.46
C ASN A 191 -75.34 51.97 -11.44
N SER A 192 -76.13 52.98 -11.04
CA SER A 192 -76.72 53.95 -11.97
C SER A 192 -75.82 55.09 -12.49
N SER A 193 -74.61 55.27 -11.95
CA SER A 193 -73.78 56.48 -12.22
C SER A 193 -72.56 56.27 -13.12
N LEU A 194 -72.16 55.03 -13.42
CA LEU A 194 -70.92 54.75 -14.17
C LEU A 194 -71.14 54.72 -15.69
N PHE A 195 -72.37 54.41 -16.14
CA PHE A 195 -72.71 54.42 -17.57
C PHE A 195 -73.39 55.72 -17.97
N THR A 196 -72.85 56.40 -19.00
CA THR A 196 -73.54 57.54 -19.63
C THR A 196 -73.74 57.30 -21.12
N LEU A 197 -74.94 57.62 -21.61
CA LEU A 197 -75.30 57.48 -23.02
C LEU A 197 -75.58 58.87 -23.62
N ASN A 198 -74.77 59.26 -24.60
CA ASN A 198 -74.96 60.49 -25.37
C ASN A 198 -75.24 60.13 -26.83
N ASN A 199 -76.49 60.33 -27.28
CA ASN A 199 -77.00 59.84 -28.56
C ASN A 199 -76.83 58.31 -28.71
N ASN A 200 -75.83 57.87 -29.46
CA ASN A 200 -75.48 56.47 -29.63
C ASN A 200 -74.13 56.12 -28.99
N THR A 201 -73.44 57.03 -28.31
CA THR A 201 -72.16 56.72 -27.64
C THR A 201 -72.42 56.37 -26.17
N LEU A 202 -72.20 55.11 -25.82
CA LEU A 202 -72.17 54.62 -24.46
C LEU A 202 -70.76 54.77 -23.89
N THR A 203 -70.66 55.33 -22.70
CA THR A 203 -69.41 55.44 -21.94
C THR A 203 -69.58 54.75 -20.59
N PHE A 204 -68.52 54.11 -20.11
CA PHE A 204 -68.39 53.54 -18.78
C PHE A 204 -67.17 54.16 -18.12
N ASP A 205 -67.36 54.83 -16.99
CA ASP A 205 -66.31 55.40 -16.15
C ASP A 205 -65.79 54.33 -15.21
N GLY A 206 -64.58 53.83 -15.48
CA GLY A 206 -63.91 52.83 -14.66
C GLY A 206 -62.83 53.43 -13.75
N SER A 207 -62.60 54.74 -13.81
CA SER A 207 -61.46 55.43 -13.18
C SER A 207 -61.39 55.32 -11.65
N GLY A 208 -62.49 54.96 -10.99
CA GLY A 208 -62.56 54.75 -9.54
C GLY A 208 -62.88 53.33 -9.11
N ILE A 209 -62.78 52.35 -10.02
CA ILE A 209 -63.10 50.94 -9.77
C ILE A 209 -61.82 50.18 -9.46
N ASP A 210 -61.81 49.50 -8.32
CA ASP A 210 -60.75 48.59 -7.86
C ASP A 210 -61.28 47.15 -7.89
N TYR A 211 -60.61 46.27 -8.64
CA TYR A 211 -61.02 44.88 -8.85
C TYR A 211 -61.13 44.08 -7.54
N GLU A 212 -60.33 44.42 -6.52
CA GLU A 212 -60.29 43.69 -5.26
C GLU A 212 -61.42 44.08 -4.30
N THR A 213 -61.92 45.32 -4.39
CA THR A 213 -62.95 45.83 -3.47
C THR A 213 -64.31 46.03 -4.12
N ASP A 214 -64.38 46.23 -5.43
CA ASP A 214 -65.59 46.54 -6.16
C ASP A 214 -66.18 45.34 -6.94
N ALA A 215 -67.29 45.60 -7.65
CA ALA A 215 -67.96 44.58 -8.43
C ALA A 215 -67.14 44.22 -9.68
N LYS A 216 -66.91 42.92 -9.90
CA LYS A 216 -66.09 42.42 -11.02
C LYS A 216 -66.76 42.52 -12.39
N SER A 217 -68.03 42.91 -12.42
CA SER A 217 -68.77 43.20 -13.66
C SER A 217 -69.91 44.17 -13.42
N TYR A 218 -70.14 45.05 -14.39
CA TYR A 218 -71.20 46.05 -14.39
C TYR A 218 -72.06 45.90 -15.63
N SER A 219 -73.37 46.01 -15.50
CA SER A 219 -74.28 45.84 -16.63
C SER A 219 -75.31 46.95 -16.73
N VAL A 220 -75.65 47.31 -17.97
CA VAL A 220 -76.66 48.32 -18.32
C VAL A 220 -77.57 47.81 -19.44
N GLN A 221 -78.88 47.99 -19.30
CA GLN A 221 -79.84 47.62 -20.33
C GLN A 221 -80.14 48.81 -21.24
N ILE A 222 -79.82 48.67 -22.53
CA ILE A 222 -80.06 49.68 -23.56
C ILE A 222 -81.23 49.28 -24.44
N LYS A 223 -82.07 50.25 -24.79
CA LYS A 223 -83.15 50.11 -25.77
C LYS A 223 -82.85 50.90 -27.03
N ALA A 224 -82.97 50.25 -28.17
CA ALA A 224 -83.06 50.90 -29.47
C ALA A 224 -84.53 50.96 -29.92
N THR A 225 -84.97 52.10 -30.47
CA THR A 225 -86.35 52.28 -30.93
C THR A 225 -86.44 53.08 -32.24
N ILE A 226 -87.42 52.73 -33.08
CA ILE A 226 -87.86 53.51 -34.25
C ILE A 226 -89.35 53.89 -34.16
N GLY A 227 -89.98 53.73 -33.00
CA GLY A 227 -91.39 54.04 -32.75
C GLY A 227 -92.01 53.20 -31.62
N ASN A 228 -93.31 53.38 -31.36
CA ASN A 228 -93.95 52.85 -30.15
C ASN A 228 -94.48 51.40 -30.24
N ALA A 229 -94.52 50.79 -31.42
CA ALA A 229 -94.97 49.41 -31.58
C ALA A 229 -93.91 48.41 -31.07
N SER A 230 -94.30 47.27 -30.53
CA SER A 230 -93.38 46.28 -29.96
C SER A 230 -92.31 45.81 -30.95
N ASN A 231 -92.67 45.61 -32.23
CA ASN A 231 -91.75 45.28 -33.32
C ASN A 231 -90.77 46.42 -33.72
N LYS A 232 -90.97 47.63 -33.18
CA LYS A 232 -90.13 48.82 -33.38
C LYS A 232 -89.23 49.14 -32.18
N ASN A 233 -89.17 48.26 -31.18
CA ASN A 233 -88.32 48.42 -30.00
C ASN A 233 -87.52 47.13 -29.73
N VAL A 234 -86.25 47.25 -29.35
CA VAL A 234 -85.41 46.13 -28.90
C VAL A 234 -84.59 46.56 -27.68
N LYS A 235 -84.38 45.65 -26.73
CA LYS A 235 -83.53 45.86 -25.55
C LYS A 235 -82.36 44.88 -25.57
N GLN A 236 -81.19 45.30 -25.12
CA GLN A 236 -80.03 44.43 -24.91
C GLN A 236 -79.29 44.88 -23.65
N THR A 237 -78.85 43.92 -22.85
CA THR A 237 -77.96 44.18 -21.72
C THR A 237 -76.52 44.20 -22.20
N ILE A 238 -75.78 45.23 -21.84
CA ILE A 238 -74.34 45.35 -22.05
C ILE A 238 -73.65 45.14 -20.71
N THR A 239 -72.70 44.21 -20.65
CA THR A 239 -71.89 43.88 -19.47
C THR A 239 -70.44 44.29 -19.72
N VAL A 240 -69.84 45.01 -18.78
CA VAL A 240 -68.41 45.32 -18.73
C VAL A 240 -67.81 44.53 -17.59
N THR A 241 -66.88 43.60 -17.90
CA THR A 241 -66.11 42.83 -16.92
C THR A 241 -64.82 43.56 -16.63
N ILE A 242 -64.44 43.65 -15.35
CA ILE A 242 -63.18 44.26 -14.92
C ILE A 242 -62.10 43.20 -14.88
N ASP A 243 -60.95 43.46 -15.52
CA ASP A 243 -59.74 42.64 -15.44
C ASP A 243 -58.79 43.26 -14.39
N ASN A 244 -58.18 42.41 -13.55
CA ASN A 244 -57.29 42.82 -12.46
C ASN A 244 -55.90 43.24 -12.97
N VAL A 245 -55.36 44.35 -12.46
CA VAL A 245 -54.01 44.84 -12.69
C VAL A 245 -53.20 44.78 -11.39
N PHE A 246 -52.27 43.82 -11.26
CA PHE A 246 -51.48 43.68 -10.03
C PHE A 246 -50.66 44.93 -9.66
N GLU A 247 -51.04 45.62 -8.59
CA GLU A 247 -50.48 46.94 -8.22
C GLU A 247 -49.24 46.89 -7.29
N ASN A 248 -48.98 45.75 -6.62
CA ASN A 248 -47.95 45.64 -5.58
C ASN A 248 -46.85 44.60 -5.88
N THR A 249 -45.60 45.05 -6.01
CA THR A 249 -44.43 44.16 -6.16
C THR A 249 -43.75 43.90 -4.81
N ILE A 250 -43.84 42.68 -4.27
CA ILE A 250 -43.11 42.26 -3.06
C ILE A 250 -41.70 41.81 -3.43
N VAL A 251 -40.70 42.33 -2.73
CA VAL A 251 -39.30 41.90 -2.86
C VAL A 251 -38.81 41.33 -1.52
N ILE A 252 -38.49 40.03 -1.52
CA ILE A 252 -37.80 39.34 -0.42
C ILE A 252 -36.59 38.59 -1.01
N ALA A 253 -35.47 38.56 -0.29
CA ALA A 253 -34.23 37.91 -0.70
C ALA A 253 -33.65 37.08 0.44
N ASP A 254 -32.76 36.13 0.11
CA ASP A 254 -32.04 35.33 1.09
C ASP A 254 -31.18 36.21 2.01
N GLN A 255 -31.12 35.84 3.29
CA GLN A 255 -30.40 36.63 4.29
C GLN A 255 -29.53 35.76 5.18
N THR A 256 -28.38 36.29 5.59
CA THR A 256 -27.48 35.66 6.57
C THR A 256 -27.43 36.49 7.86
N ARG A 257 -27.41 35.81 9.01
CA ARG A 257 -27.34 36.40 10.36
C ARG A 257 -26.36 35.60 11.23
N PHE A 258 -25.81 36.27 12.24
CA PHE A 258 -24.90 35.69 13.22
C PHE A 258 -25.43 35.99 14.62
N ILE A 259 -25.49 34.99 15.48
CA ILE A 259 -25.91 35.09 16.89
C ILE A 259 -25.01 34.23 17.76
N SER A 260 -25.05 34.42 19.07
CA SER A 260 -24.43 33.51 20.05
C SER A 260 -25.50 32.65 20.72
N GLU A 261 -25.14 31.49 21.25
CA GLU A 261 -26.12 30.59 21.89
C GLU A 261 -26.81 31.18 23.13
N ASN A 262 -26.11 32.04 23.87
CA ASN A 262 -26.66 32.71 25.05
C ASN A 262 -27.60 33.89 24.74
N MET A 263 -27.99 34.08 23.48
CA MET A 263 -28.90 35.16 23.10
C MET A 263 -30.26 35.00 23.83
N PRO A 264 -30.71 36.01 24.61
CA PRO A 264 -31.93 35.93 25.39
C PRO A 264 -33.19 35.64 24.56
N ILE A 265 -34.14 34.91 25.16
CA ILE A 265 -35.47 34.70 24.58
C ILE A 265 -36.19 36.05 24.44
N GLY A 266 -36.67 36.35 23.23
CA GLY A 266 -37.39 37.57 22.88
C GLY A 266 -36.55 38.61 22.11
N ASP A 267 -35.23 38.47 22.13
CA ASP A 267 -34.31 39.38 21.46
C ASP A 267 -34.40 39.29 19.93
N THR A 268 -34.18 40.44 19.29
CA THR A 268 -34.30 40.64 17.85
C THR A 268 -33.04 40.22 17.11
N ILE A 269 -33.18 39.41 16.06
CA ILE A 269 -32.07 38.90 15.24
C ILE A 269 -31.97 39.74 13.94
N GLY A 270 -31.11 40.76 13.97
CA GLY A 270 -30.87 41.67 12.84
C GLY A 270 -32.08 42.54 12.46
N ASN A 271 -32.03 43.15 11.26
CA ASN A 271 -33.11 44.00 10.75
C ASN A 271 -34.30 43.18 10.20
N PRO A 272 -35.51 43.77 10.10
CA PRO A 272 -36.68 43.14 9.47
C PRO A 272 -36.40 42.60 8.06
N LEU A 273 -37.09 41.52 7.70
CA LEU A 273 -36.84 40.76 6.47
C LEU A 273 -37.12 41.50 5.16
N ILE A 274 -37.89 42.61 5.17
CA ILE A 274 -38.53 43.17 3.96
C ILE A 274 -38.27 44.67 3.81
N VAL A 275 -38.18 45.12 2.55
CA VAL A 275 -38.10 46.52 2.14
C VAL A 275 -39.28 46.83 1.19
N GLY A 276 -40.44 47.22 1.74
CA GLY A 276 -41.61 47.74 0.99
C GLY A 276 -42.77 46.76 0.75
N GLY A 277 -43.99 47.31 0.62
CA GLY A 277 -45.27 46.60 0.36
C GLY A 277 -46.11 46.28 1.61
N GLU A 278 -47.43 46.20 1.47
CA GLU A 278 -48.33 45.67 2.52
C GLU A 278 -48.34 44.12 2.51
N ILE A 279 -48.43 43.51 3.70
CA ILE A 279 -48.32 42.05 3.89
C ILE A 279 -49.52 41.55 4.67
N THR A 280 -50.11 40.44 4.21
CA THR A 280 -51.24 39.80 4.88
C THR A 280 -50.83 38.61 5.75
N SER A 281 -49.73 37.91 5.42
CA SER A 281 -49.22 36.82 6.28
C SER A 281 -47.74 36.46 6.06
N PHE A 282 -47.10 35.98 7.14
CA PHE A 282 -45.80 35.31 7.13
C PHE A 282 -45.98 33.83 7.46
N VAL A 283 -45.41 32.94 6.65
CA VAL A 283 -45.44 31.49 6.91
C VAL A 283 -44.01 30.96 7.03
N VAL A 284 -43.72 30.34 8.18
CA VAL A 284 -42.46 29.62 8.45
C VAL A 284 -42.76 28.12 8.38
N GLY A 285 -42.18 27.40 7.42
CA GLY A 285 -42.38 25.95 7.31
C GLY A 285 -42.04 25.33 5.94
N ALA A 286 -41.99 24.00 5.90
CA ALA A 286 -41.72 23.22 4.69
C ALA A 286 -42.87 23.35 3.67
N PHE A 287 -42.51 23.55 2.40
CA PHE A 287 -43.43 23.84 1.29
C PHE A 287 -44.42 22.68 1.02
N ARG A 288 -45.68 23.01 0.72
CA ARG A 288 -46.70 22.12 0.16
C ARG A 288 -46.84 22.38 -1.33
N GLU A 289 -46.75 21.35 -2.17
CA GLU A 289 -47.50 21.34 -3.43
C GLU A 289 -48.95 20.91 -3.15
N LYS A 290 -49.92 21.69 -3.63
CA LYS A 290 -51.34 21.35 -3.56
C LYS A 290 -51.62 20.20 -4.54
N ASN A 291 -51.61 18.96 -4.06
CA ASN A 291 -52.34 17.87 -4.72
C ASN A 291 -53.47 17.38 -3.81
N SER A 292 -54.69 17.57 -4.30
CA SER A 292 -55.95 17.26 -3.64
C SER A 292 -56.16 15.74 -3.54
N SER A 293 -55.74 15.13 -2.43
CA SER A 293 -56.39 13.96 -1.77
C SER A 293 -55.37 13.14 -0.95
N LYS A 294 -55.17 13.50 0.33
CA LYS A 294 -54.88 12.56 1.44
C LYS A 294 -54.70 13.31 2.76
N LYS A 295 -55.11 12.64 3.85
CA LYS A 295 -55.06 13.08 5.25
C LYS A 295 -53.64 13.53 5.64
N ILE A 296 -53.61 14.56 6.48
CA ILE A 296 -52.44 15.36 6.91
C ILE A 296 -51.70 14.65 8.05
N ASP A 297 -50.40 14.37 7.87
CA ASP A 297 -49.45 14.25 8.98
C ASP A 297 -48.62 15.54 9.05
N ARG A 298 -48.67 16.21 10.21
CA ARG A 298 -47.85 17.39 10.49
C ARG A 298 -46.40 16.95 10.71
N VAL A 299 -45.49 17.27 9.80
CA VAL A 299 -44.05 17.22 10.08
C VAL A 299 -43.75 18.32 11.11
N LYS A 300 -43.71 17.97 12.39
CA LYS A 300 -43.17 18.83 13.44
C LYS A 300 -41.65 18.85 13.29
N ASN A 301 -41.12 19.84 12.57
CA ASN A 301 -39.70 20.13 12.63
C ASN A 301 -39.45 20.91 13.93
N LEU A 302 -38.89 20.25 14.96
CA LEU A 302 -38.83 20.80 16.33
C LEU A 302 -37.90 22.03 16.43
N ASP A 303 -36.88 22.12 15.58
CA ASP A 303 -35.81 23.13 15.70
C ASP A 303 -36.15 24.51 15.13
N ILE A 304 -37.00 24.62 14.11
CA ILE A 304 -37.49 25.94 13.65
C ILE A 304 -38.33 26.66 14.71
N SER A 305 -38.82 25.93 15.73
CA SER A 305 -39.57 26.50 16.85
C SER A 305 -38.71 27.32 17.82
N LYS A 306 -37.38 27.34 17.64
CA LYS A 306 -36.48 28.22 18.39
C LYS A 306 -36.52 29.68 17.90
N PHE A 307 -37.13 29.94 16.75
CA PHE A 307 -37.23 31.27 16.16
C PHE A 307 -38.69 31.67 15.89
N ALA A 308 -38.98 32.97 15.96
CA ALA A 308 -40.28 33.53 15.61
C ALA A 308 -40.12 34.79 14.78
N ILE A 309 -41.03 35.02 13.84
CA ILE A 309 -41.11 36.23 13.03
C ILE A 309 -42.35 37.01 13.46
N SER A 310 -42.20 38.30 13.76
CA SER A 310 -43.34 39.17 14.07
C SER A 310 -44.11 39.56 12.79
N ASN A 311 -45.34 40.06 12.95
CA ASN A 311 -46.14 40.59 11.83
C ASN A 311 -45.45 41.74 11.06
N GLY A 312 -44.43 42.38 11.63
CA GLY A 312 -43.61 43.40 10.95
C GLY A 312 -42.34 42.85 10.29
N GLY A 313 -42.21 41.53 10.16
CA GLY A 313 -41.04 40.88 9.54
C GLY A 313 -39.78 40.84 10.42
N GLN A 314 -39.90 41.11 11.72
CA GLN A 314 -38.76 41.08 12.65
C GLN A 314 -38.54 39.66 13.19
N LEU A 315 -37.39 39.07 12.92
CA LEU A 315 -36.98 37.77 13.46
C LEU A 315 -36.53 37.93 14.92
N ARG A 316 -36.90 36.98 15.78
CA ARG A 316 -36.58 36.93 17.21
C ARG A 316 -36.28 35.51 17.70
N VAL A 317 -35.54 35.42 18.81
CA VAL A 317 -35.33 34.16 19.54
C VAL A 317 -36.62 33.80 20.30
N ALA A 318 -37.20 32.64 20.02
CA ALA A 318 -38.45 32.16 20.63
C ALA A 318 -38.21 31.15 21.76
N LYS A 319 -37.09 30.43 21.72
CA LYS A 319 -36.63 29.51 22.77
C LYS A 319 -35.12 29.57 22.90
N ALA A 320 -34.60 29.15 24.04
CA ALA A 320 -33.16 29.09 24.29
C ALA A 320 -32.43 28.33 23.18
N ILE A 321 -31.36 28.94 22.71
CA ILE A 321 -30.42 28.36 21.76
C ILE A 321 -29.34 27.70 22.61
N ASP A 322 -28.91 26.54 22.17
CA ASP A 322 -27.95 25.69 22.88
C ASP A 322 -27.18 25.08 21.73
N TYR A 323 -25.93 25.52 21.58
CA TYR A 323 -25.08 25.16 20.47
C TYR A 323 -24.74 23.68 20.52
N ASP A 324 -24.43 23.14 21.69
CA ASP A 324 -24.01 21.75 21.86
C ASP A 324 -25.09 20.74 21.50
N ASN A 325 -26.35 21.01 21.86
CA ASN A 325 -27.48 20.10 21.65
C ASN A 325 -28.26 20.33 20.35
N MET A 326 -27.73 21.12 19.40
CA MET A 326 -28.36 21.30 18.08
C MET A 326 -28.37 19.97 17.27
N GLN A 327 -29.54 19.55 16.80
CA GLN A 327 -29.76 18.31 16.02
C GLN A 327 -29.08 18.34 14.63
N PRO A 328 -28.74 17.18 14.03
CA PRO A 328 -27.86 17.08 12.86
C PRO A 328 -28.41 17.62 11.52
N PHE A 329 -29.56 18.30 11.47
CA PHE A 329 -30.06 18.95 10.25
C PHE A 329 -29.39 20.31 9.99
N ILE A 330 -28.09 20.41 10.28
CA ILE A 330 -27.34 21.66 10.31
C ILE A 330 -26.08 21.52 9.45
N VAL A 331 -25.91 22.44 8.50
CA VAL A 331 -24.76 22.51 7.60
C VAL A 331 -23.68 23.36 8.27
N VAL A 332 -22.58 22.75 8.69
CA VAL A 332 -21.40 23.42 9.29
C VAL A 332 -20.63 24.16 8.17
N THR A 333 -20.19 25.39 8.42
CA THR A 333 -19.27 26.13 7.52
C THR A 333 -17.84 26.14 8.05
N GLU A 334 -16.88 26.61 7.24
CA GLU A 334 -15.41 26.58 7.44
C GLU A 334 -14.87 27.02 8.82
N ASN A 335 -15.66 27.70 9.66
CA ASN A 335 -15.29 28.15 11.02
C ASN A 335 -15.88 27.30 12.15
N SER A 336 -16.40 26.10 11.87
CA SER A 336 -17.06 25.19 12.83
C SER A 336 -18.41 25.67 13.37
N ASP A 337 -18.84 26.92 13.15
CA ASP A 337 -20.15 27.44 13.60
C ASP A 337 -21.35 26.64 13.02
N LYS A 338 -22.23 26.18 13.90
CA LYS A 338 -23.51 25.52 13.55
C LYS A 338 -24.50 26.57 13.03
N LYS A 339 -25.33 26.23 12.03
CA LYS A 339 -26.30 27.16 11.44
C LYS A 339 -27.73 26.62 11.31
N TYR A 340 -28.72 27.48 11.53
CA TYR A 340 -30.11 27.21 11.19
C TYR A 340 -30.44 27.74 9.79
N VAL A 341 -31.19 26.97 9.00
CA VAL A 341 -31.76 27.42 7.72
C VAL A 341 -33.28 27.45 7.84
N ILE A 342 -33.85 28.66 7.77
CA ILE A 342 -35.27 28.91 7.97
C ILE A 342 -35.88 29.34 6.62
N PRO A 343 -36.69 28.48 5.97
CA PRO A 343 -37.47 28.90 4.81
C PRO A 343 -38.60 29.81 5.26
N VAL A 344 -38.77 30.93 4.57
CA VAL A 344 -39.81 31.93 4.80
C VAL A 344 -40.58 32.14 3.51
N SER A 345 -41.92 32.11 3.59
CA SER A 345 -42.81 32.55 2.52
C SER A 345 -43.58 33.78 2.97
N VAL A 346 -43.66 34.77 2.08
CA VAL A 346 -44.40 36.02 2.29
C VAL A 346 -45.51 36.11 1.27
N ARG A 347 -46.70 36.47 1.76
CA ARG A 347 -47.89 36.69 0.94
C ARG A 347 -48.39 38.11 1.14
N GLY A 348 -48.48 38.88 0.05
CA GLY A 348 -49.16 40.16 0.05
C GLY A 348 -50.66 40.00 -0.18
N PRO A 349 -51.41 41.12 -0.21
CA PRO A 349 -52.81 41.13 -0.62
C PRO A 349 -52.97 40.54 -2.03
N ASP A 350 -52.13 40.98 -2.99
CA ASP A 350 -52.33 40.72 -4.43
C ASP A 350 -51.07 40.17 -5.16
N ALA A 351 -50.23 39.38 -4.47
CA ALA A 351 -48.99 38.83 -5.05
C ALA A 351 -48.89 37.30 -4.95
N GLU A 352 -48.19 36.67 -5.91
CA GLU A 352 -47.70 35.28 -5.77
C GLU A 352 -46.83 35.14 -4.51
N ASP A 353 -46.96 34.01 -3.82
CA ASP A 353 -46.12 33.65 -2.68
C ASP A 353 -44.63 33.81 -3.05
N LYS A 354 -43.93 34.74 -2.41
CA LYS A 354 -42.48 34.92 -2.59
C LYS A 354 -41.74 34.22 -1.46
N THR A 355 -40.71 33.47 -1.81
CA THR A 355 -39.96 32.63 -0.88
C THR A 355 -38.52 33.13 -0.74
N ALA A 356 -37.98 33.00 0.46
CA ALA A 356 -36.58 33.27 0.76
C ALA A 356 -36.09 32.36 1.88
N GLN A 357 -34.77 32.24 2.03
CA GLN A 357 -34.13 31.50 3.10
C GLN A 357 -33.34 32.43 4.01
N ILE A 358 -33.54 32.26 5.33
CA ILE A 358 -32.68 32.88 6.33
C ILE A 358 -31.70 31.84 6.84
N THR A 359 -30.40 32.12 6.71
CA THR A 359 -29.33 31.35 7.34
C THR A 359 -28.86 32.07 8.60
N ILE A 360 -28.92 31.41 9.75
CA ILE A 360 -28.47 31.95 11.04
C ILE A 360 -27.30 31.12 11.53
N PHE A 361 -26.10 31.69 11.56
CA PHE A 361 -24.93 31.10 12.20
C PHE A 361 -25.00 31.34 13.71
N VAL A 362 -24.87 30.28 14.48
CA VAL A 362 -24.76 30.31 15.94
C VAL A 362 -23.30 30.13 16.28
N LYS A 363 -22.75 31.06 17.04
CA LYS A 363 -21.40 30.97 17.59
C LYS A 363 -21.42 30.23 18.92
N ASN A 364 -20.53 29.25 19.08
CA ASN A 364 -20.32 28.57 20.36
C ASN A 364 -19.71 29.52 21.39
N ILE A 365 -20.16 29.43 22.63
CA ILE A 365 -19.58 30.05 23.81
C ILE A 365 -19.23 28.91 24.74
N PHE A 366 -17.94 28.60 24.86
CA PHE A 366 -17.48 27.59 25.80
C PHE A 366 -17.88 27.96 27.24
N GLU A 367 -18.82 27.22 27.81
CA GLU A 367 -19.34 27.45 29.15
C GLU A 367 -18.53 26.70 30.20
N ASN A 368 -17.83 25.63 29.82
CA ASN A 368 -16.93 24.90 30.71
C ASN A 368 -15.50 25.43 30.66
N THR A 369 -14.83 25.38 31.81
CA THR A 369 -13.43 25.74 31.94
C THR A 369 -12.58 24.51 32.23
N ILE A 370 -11.58 24.27 31.40
CA ILE A 370 -10.51 23.30 31.65
C ILE A 370 -9.17 24.01 31.84
N GLY A 371 -8.24 23.33 32.51
CA GLY A 371 -6.90 23.87 32.73
C GLY A 371 -5.85 22.77 32.88
N ILE A 372 -4.66 23.07 32.37
CA ILE A 372 -3.46 22.26 32.55
C ILE A 372 -2.29 23.23 32.76
N ASN A 373 -1.43 22.91 33.72
CA ASN A 373 -0.23 23.70 34.00
C ASN A 373 1.01 22.96 33.47
N ASN A 374 2.09 23.71 33.26
CA ASN A 374 3.40 23.13 32.97
C ASN A 374 3.82 22.24 34.15
N GLN A 375 4.36 21.07 33.83
CA GLN A 375 4.80 20.11 34.82
C GLN A 375 6.14 19.51 34.41
N THR A 376 6.88 19.02 35.39
CA THR A 376 8.13 18.28 35.15
C THR A 376 7.94 16.84 35.58
N ARG A 377 8.57 15.94 34.84
CA ARG A 377 8.69 14.51 35.13
C ARG A 377 10.14 14.09 34.88
N SER A 378 10.50 12.93 35.40
CA SER A 378 11.76 12.28 35.09
C SER A 378 11.53 10.82 34.77
N VAL A 379 12.41 10.28 33.94
CA VAL A 379 12.50 8.86 33.60
C VAL A 379 13.97 8.58 33.31
N ASP A 380 14.50 7.47 33.77
CA ASP A 380 15.90 7.15 33.52
C ASP A 380 16.06 6.71 32.05
N GLU A 381 17.24 6.94 31.48
CA GLU A 381 17.58 6.35 30.20
C GLU A 381 17.51 4.82 30.27
N ASN A 382 17.43 4.16 29.10
CA ASN A 382 17.16 2.72 28.99
C ASN A 382 15.83 2.23 29.58
N SER A 383 14.94 3.13 30.04
CA SER A 383 13.61 2.74 30.50
C SER A 383 12.85 1.99 29.40
N VAL A 384 12.32 0.82 29.76
CA VAL A 384 11.60 -0.04 28.83
C VAL A 384 10.30 0.60 28.31
N VAL A 385 9.84 0.14 27.16
CA VAL A 385 8.54 0.54 26.60
C VAL A 385 7.43 0.34 27.64
N ASP A 386 6.47 1.26 27.66
CA ASP A 386 5.35 1.34 28.60
C ASP A 386 5.67 1.76 30.04
N THR A 387 6.94 2.07 30.36
CA THR A 387 7.31 2.68 31.65
C THR A 387 6.49 3.94 31.90
N LYS A 388 5.81 4.01 33.05
CA LYS A 388 5.00 5.18 33.46
C LYS A 388 5.91 6.32 33.88
N ILE A 389 5.69 7.49 33.29
CA ILE A 389 6.50 8.69 33.55
C ILE A 389 5.79 9.56 34.59
N GLY A 390 6.03 9.22 35.86
CA GLY A 390 5.31 9.77 37.01
C GLY A 390 3.80 9.48 36.98
N ASN A 391 3.04 10.25 37.75
CA ASN A 391 1.57 10.15 37.80
C ASN A 391 0.92 10.83 36.59
N THR A 392 -0.36 10.52 36.38
CA THR A 392 -1.25 11.21 35.42
C THR A 392 -1.14 12.73 35.57
N LEU A 393 -1.23 13.44 34.44
CA LEU A 393 -1.12 14.89 34.41
C LEU A 393 -2.24 15.53 35.25
N GLN A 394 -1.86 16.51 36.08
CA GLN A 394 -2.84 17.27 36.86
C GLN A 394 -3.57 18.27 35.97
N THR A 395 -4.90 18.17 35.92
CA THR A 395 -5.80 19.07 35.20
C THR A 395 -6.89 19.62 36.12
N THR A 396 -7.55 20.69 35.69
CA THR A 396 -8.76 21.24 36.30
C THR A 396 -9.91 21.19 35.31
N GLY A 397 -11.14 21.01 35.79
CA GLY A 397 -12.32 20.82 34.94
C GLY A 397 -12.44 19.41 34.39
N GLU A 398 -13.47 19.15 33.61
CA GLU A 398 -13.73 17.83 33.00
C GLU A 398 -12.99 17.71 31.66
N VAL A 399 -11.84 17.06 31.68
CA VAL A 399 -11.02 16.78 30.50
C VAL A 399 -11.42 15.43 29.91
N THR A 400 -11.67 15.39 28.60
CA THR A 400 -12.11 14.21 27.87
C THR A 400 -11.02 13.58 27.01
N PHE A 401 -10.04 14.38 26.52
CA PHE A 401 -8.92 13.87 25.74
C PHE A 401 -7.59 14.56 26.07
N PHE A 402 -6.52 13.80 25.87
CA PHE A 402 -5.13 14.24 25.94
C PHE A 402 -4.42 13.90 24.64
N SER A 403 -3.56 14.79 24.15
CA SER A 403 -2.73 14.53 22.97
C SER A 403 -1.36 15.19 23.11
N ILE A 404 -0.33 14.55 22.55
CA ILE A 404 0.99 15.17 22.39
C ILE A 404 1.02 15.85 21.03
N VAL A 405 1.09 17.18 21.00
CA VAL A 405 1.00 17.96 19.76
C VAL A 405 2.36 18.47 19.25
N ALA A 406 3.39 18.50 20.10
CA ALA A 406 4.75 18.86 19.72
C ALA A 406 5.80 18.38 20.75
N GLY A 407 7.08 18.44 20.37
CA GLY A 407 8.23 18.20 21.26
C GLY A 407 8.58 16.74 21.51
N ASN A 408 7.84 15.80 20.91
CA ASN A 408 8.07 14.36 21.00
C ASN A 408 9.01 13.87 19.89
N THR A 409 10.24 14.36 19.86
CA THR A 409 11.24 13.97 18.86
C THR A 409 11.38 12.45 18.84
N GLY A 410 11.29 11.84 17.65
CA GLY A 410 11.40 10.38 17.50
C GLY A 410 10.18 9.58 17.98
N ASP A 411 9.09 10.22 18.41
CA ASP A 411 7.89 9.58 18.95
C ASP A 411 8.19 8.64 20.14
N VAL A 412 9.13 9.04 21.00
CA VAL A 412 9.62 8.22 22.12
C VAL A 412 8.66 8.19 23.31
N PHE A 413 7.68 9.09 23.39
CA PHE A 413 6.61 9.09 24.40
C PHE A 413 5.22 8.89 23.81
N LYS A 414 4.30 8.36 24.62
CA LYS A 414 2.87 8.30 24.36
C LYS A 414 2.08 8.76 25.58
N ILE A 415 0.86 9.24 25.35
CA ILE A 415 -0.08 9.63 26.41
C ILE A 415 -1.43 8.94 26.17
N ASP A 416 -2.08 8.48 27.24
CA ASP A 416 -3.45 7.96 27.18
C ASP A 416 -4.48 9.00 27.65
N ASN A 417 -5.77 8.70 27.47
CA ASN A 417 -6.86 9.61 27.85
C ASN A 417 -6.99 9.81 29.37
N SER A 418 -6.26 9.06 30.20
CA SER A 418 -6.18 9.35 31.65
C SER A 418 -5.14 10.42 31.98
N GLY A 419 -4.38 10.87 30.96
CA GLY A 419 -3.27 11.79 31.12
C GLY A 419 -1.98 11.11 31.58
N GLN A 420 -1.87 9.78 31.49
CA GLN A 420 -0.64 9.06 31.85
C GLN A 420 0.35 9.09 30.69
N ILE A 421 1.52 9.68 30.91
CA ILE A 421 2.62 9.63 29.95
C ILE A 421 3.41 8.33 30.15
N ARG A 422 3.79 7.70 29.04
CA ARG A 422 4.60 6.47 29.01
C ARG A 422 5.69 6.53 27.95
N VAL A 423 6.75 5.76 28.16
CA VAL A 423 7.73 5.46 27.13
C VAL A 423 7.06 4.67 26.00
N ALA A 424 7.16 5.15 24.77
CA ALA A 424 6.65 4.49 23.58
C ALA A 424 7.74 3.67 22.87
N LYS A 425 9.01 4.09 22.97
CA LYS A 425 10.18 3.43 22.37
C LYS A 425 11.34 3.41 23.36
N ALA A 426 12.06 2.29 23.42
CA ALA A 426 13.25 2.14 24.27
C ALA A 426 14.47 2.81 23.61
N GLU A 427 14.39 4.13 23.42
CA GLU A 427 15.38 4.97 22.72
C GLU A 427 15.75 6.21 23.56
N LEU A 428 15.48 6.18 24.87
CA LEU A 428 15.92 7.23 25.78
C LEU A 428 17.40 7.03 26.08
N ASP A 429 18.19 8.04 25.73
CA ASP A 429 19.65 8.10 25.84
C ASP A 429 20.00 9.50 26.35
N TYR A 430 20.62 9.56 27.52
CA TYR A 430 20.94 10.80 28.22
C TYR A 430 22.03 11.59 27.48
N GLU A 431 23.05 10.93 26.95
CA GLU A 431 24.14 11.54 26.17
C GLU A 431 23.62 12.19 24.89
N THR A 432 22.60 11.60 24.26
CA THR A 432 21.98 12.16 23.06
C THR A 432 21.05 13.33 23.38
N LEU A 433 20.12 13.16 24.34
CA LEU A 433 19.16 14.19 24.71
C LEU A 433 18.69 14.04 26.16
N SER A 434 19.30 14.80 27.05
CA SER A 434 19.03 14.78 28.50
C SER A 434 17.66 15.33 28.94
N SER A 435 16.87 15.95 28.04
CA SER A 435 15.50 16.35 28.35
C SER A 435 14.62 16.55 27.13
N TYR A 436 13.33 16.28 27.30
CA TYR A 436 12.27 16.54 26.32
C TYR A 436 11.30 17.60 26.84
N SER A 437 10.80 18.45 25.95
CA SER A 437 9.77 19.44 26.26
C SER A 437 8.51 19.16 25.44
N LEU A 438 7.66 18.25 25.93
CA LEU A 438 6.42 17.88 25.26
C LEU A 438 5.39 19.01 25.37
N THR A 439 4.70 19.32 24.28
CA THR A 439 3.49 20.17 24.34
C THR A 439 2.28 19.25 24.36
N ILE A 440 1.58 19.24 25.48
CA ILE A 440 0.36 18.45 25.67
C ILE A 440 -0.84 19.36 25.49
N GLU A 441 -1.78 18.95 24.65
CA GLU A 441 -3.10 19.57 24.52
C GLU A 441 -4.14 18.74 25.29
N ILE A 442 -5.04 19.44 25.99
CA ILE A 442 -6.23 18.87 26.62
C ILE A 442 -7.48 19.46 25.99
N THR A 443 -8.50 18.62 25.84
CA THR A 443 -9.84 19.04 25.42
C THR A 443 -10.87 18.59 26.45
N GLY A 444 -11.93 19.36 26.62
CA GLY A 444 -13.06 19.05 27.49
C GLY A 444 -14.37 19.21 26.73
N ASN A 445 -15.47 18.73 27.33
CA ASN A 445 -16.80 18.98 26.78
C ASN A 445 -17.13 20.46 26.93
N ASP A 446 -17.46 21.12 25.82
CA ASP A 446 -17.79 22.54 25.77
C ASP A 446 -16.76 23.45 26.49
N ALA A 447 -15.47 23.12 26.31
CA ALA A 447 -14.37 23.90 26.86
C ALA A 447 -13.34 24.18 25.77
N ALA A 448 -12.80 25.40 25.77
CA ALA A 448 -11.68 25.74 24.89
C ALA A 448 -10.47 24.86 25.22
N SER A 449 -9.85 24.27 24.19
CA SER A 449 -8.61 23.49 24.34
C SER A 449 -7.53 24.30 25.06
N LYS A 450 -6.74 23.62 25.89
CA LYS A 450 -5.60 24.22 26.60
C LYS A 450 -4.36 23.40 26.37
N THR A 451 -3.22 24.08 26.33
CA THR A 451 -1.92 23.43 26.15
C THR A 451 -0.99 23.73 27.33
N ALA A 452 -0.15 22.78 27.70
CA ALA A 452 0.96 22.99 28.63
C ALA A 452 2.22 22.30 28.15
N LYS A 453 3.37 22.84 28.56
CA LYS A 453 4.67 22.21 28.35
C LYS A 453 4.98 21.26 29.50
N ILE A 454 5.17 19.99 29.18
CA ILE A 454 5.60 18.95 30.10
C ILE A 454 7.06 18.63 29.83
N THR A 455 7.92 18.98 30.79
CA THR A 455 9.36 18.69 30.69
C THR A 455 9.62 17.30 31.24
N ILE A 456 10.24 16.43 30.44
CA ILE A 456 10.68 15.09 30.85
C ILE A 456 12.20 15.12 30.89
N ASN A 457 12.77 15.08 32.09
CA ASN A 457 14.21 14.96 32.28
C ASN A 457 14.60 13.49 32.14
N ILE A 458 15.65 13.22 31.37
CA ILE A 458 16.23 11.89 31.27
C ILE A 458 17.26 11.75 32.39
N GLY A 459 17.16 10.71 33.20
CA GLY A 459 18.17 10.36 34.20
C GLY A 459 19.32 9.61 33.56
N ASP A 460 20.55 10.02 33.85
CA ASP A 460 21.79 9.36 33.44
C ASP A 460 21.96 8.03 34.21
N VAL A 461 22.21 6.95 33.48
CA VAL A 461 22.51 5.61 34.00
C VAL A 461 23.91 5.23 33.55
N ASP A 462 24.80 4.92 34.51
CA ASP A 462 26.19 4.52 34.26
C ASP A 462 26.27 3.28 33.32
N ASP A 463 26.47 3.52 32.02
CA ASP A 463 26.55 2.47 30.99
C ASP A 463 27.97 2.34 30.43
N ILE A 464 28.60 1.16 30.63
CA ILE A 464 29.89 0.83 29.99
C ILE A 464 29.72 -0.22 28.88
N SER A 465 30.55 -0.15 27.84
CA SER A 465 30.58 -1.16 26.76
C SER A 465 31.98 -1.40 26.22
N ILE A 466 32.28 -2.65 25.87
CA ILE A 466 33.49 -3.07 25.15
C ILE A 466 33.11 -4.10 24.08
N TYR A 467 33.81 -4.09 22.94
CA TYR A 467 33.56 -4.98 21.81
C TYR A 467 34.77 -5.86 21.50
N ASN A 468 34.53 -7.00 20.84
CA ASN A 468 35.59 -7.85 20.32
C ASN A 468 36.45 -7.08 19.32
N GLN A 469 37.77 -7.23 19.43
CA GLN A 469 38.74 -6.51 18.62
C GLN A 469 39.89 -7.43 18.21
N ALA A 470 40.58 -7.11 17.12
CA ALA A 470 41.77 -7.81 16.68
C ALA A 470 43.01 -6.91 16.82
N ARG A 471 44.16 -7.53 17.04
CA ARG A 471 45.47 -6.91 17.11
C ARG A 471 46.50 -7.78 16.42
N ILE A 472 47.60 -7.16 15.99
CA ILE A 472 48.69 -7.82 15.29
C ILE A 472 49.98 -7.42 16.00
N VAL A 473 50.91 -8.35 16.15
CA VAL A 473 52.25 -8.10 16.67
C VAL A 473 53.23 -9.02 15.98
N ASP A 474 54.42 -8.51 15.68
CA ASP A 474 55.49 -9.33 15.14
C ASP A 474 55.93 -10.36 16.18
N GLU A 475 56.36 -11.53 15.73
CA GLU A 475 57.09 -12.43 16.62
C GLU A 475 58.39 -11.79 17.11
N ASN A 476 59.01 -12.38 18.14
CA ASN A 476 60.19 -11.80 18.79
C ASN A 476 60.01 -10.40 19.40
N ALA A 477 58.78 -9.86 19.43
CA ALA A 477 58.49 -8.57 20.03
C ALA A 477 58.96 -8.53 21.49
N ILE A 478 59.80 -7.54 21.80
CA ILE A 478 60.38 -7.40 23.13
C ILE A 478 59.32 -7.06 24.19
N VAL A 479 59.59 -7.40 25.45
CA VAL A 479 58.71 -7.08 26.58
C VAL A 479 58.42 -5.59 26.66
N GLY A 480 57.15 -5.24 26.76
CA GLY A 480 56.67 -3.86 26.85
C GLY A 480 56.22 -3.25 25.51
N THR A 481 56.43 -3.93 24.39
CA THR A 481 55.96 -3.47 23.07
C THR A 481 54.44 -3.30 23.08
N PRO A 482 53.90 -2.12 22.68
CA PRO A 482 52.47 -1.89 22.56
C PRO A 482 51.90 -2.65 21.36
N ILE A 483 50.80 -3.35 21.57
CA ILE A 483 50.12 -4.16 20.55
C ILE A 483 48.92 -3.37 20.03
N GLY A 484 49.14 -2.65 18.93
CA GLY A 484 48.18 -1.69 18.35
C GLY A 484 47.80 -0.55 19.29
N ASP A 485 46.71 0.15 18.97
CA ASP A 485 46.16 1.22 19.81
C ASP A 485 45.40 0.67 21.03
N PRO A 486 45.19 1.49 22.09
CA PRO A 486 44.36 1.11 23.24
C PRO A 486 42.97 0.61 22.81
N LEU A 487 42.40 -0.33 23.57
CA LEU A 487 41.10 -0.91 23.27
C LEU A 487 40.01 0.16 23.24
N VAL A 488 39.16 0.10 22.22
CA VAL A 488 37.99 0.98 22.11
C VAL A 488 36.87 0.46 23.03
N ALA A 489 36.45 1.30 23.97
CA ALA A 489 35.37 1.04 24.91
C ALA A 489 34.67 2.37 25.27
N SER A 490 33.41 2.32 25.69
CA SER A 490 32.59 3.50 26.02
C SER A 490 32.11 3.47 27.48
N GLY A 491 31.72 4.64 27.99
CA GLY A 491 31.27 4.83 29.37
C GLY A 491 32.36 5.28 30.34
N ALA A 492 31.97 5.49 31.59
CA ALA A 492 32.88 5.86 32.69
C ALA A 492 33.68 4.64 33.20
N ILE A 493 34.66 4.21 32.41
CA ILE A 493 35.49 3.03 32.71
C ILE A 493 36.54 3.38 33.77
N THR A 494 36.54 2.62 34.86
CA THR A 494 37.49 2.77 35.96
C THR A 494 38.67 1.81 35.85
N ASN A 495 38.49 0.66 35.18
CA ASN A 495 39.53 -0.37 35.09
C ASN A 495 39.38 -1.28 33.84
N PHE A 496 40.52 -1.74 33.33
CA PHE A 496 40.65 -2.81 32.34
C PHE A 496 41.42 -3.99 32.95
N ASN A 497 40.99 -5.22 32.68
CA ASN A 497 41.69 -6.41 33.17
C ASN A 497 41.61 -7.58 32.19
N ILE A 498 42.68 -8.36 32.06
CA ILE A 498 42.62 -9.64 31.32
C ILE A 498 42.15 -10.70 32.31
N VAL A 499 41.00 -11.30 32.06
CA VAL A 499 40.34 -12.27 32.95
C VAL A 499 40.36 -13.70 32.41
N GLY A 500 40.82 -13.91 31.18
CA GLY A 500 40.94 -15.23 30.57
C GLY A 500 41.69 -15.23 29.24
N GLY A 501 41.82 -16.41 28.65
CA GLY A 501 42.61 -16.64 27.44
C GLY A 501 44.12 -16.68 27.68
N ASP A 502 44.90 -16.33 26.65
CA ASP A 502 46.36 -16.48 26.59
C ASP A 502 47.14 -15.38 27.34
N SER A 503 46.72 -15.08 28.56
CA SER A 503 47.29 -14.00 29.39
C SER A 503 48.77 -14.17 29.79
N ASN A 504 49.40 -15.28 29.44
CA ASN A 504 50.81 -15.55 29.75
C ASN A 504 51.75 -14.60 29.02
N PHE A 505 51.46 -14.24 27.76
CA PHE A 505 52.33 -13.38 26.95
C PHE A 505 51.92 -11.91 26.95
N PHE A 506 50.75 -11.57 27.50
CA PHE A 506 50.17 -10.24 27.35
C PHE A 506 49.77 -9.61 28.69
N LYS A 507 49.80 -8.28 28.74
CA LYS A 507 49.27 -7.46 29.85
C LYS A 507 48.50 -6.27 29.31
N ILE A 508 47.54 -5.77 30.08
CA ILE A 508 46.78 -4.55 29.77
C ILE A 508 46.95 -3.54 30.91
N ASP A 509 46.97 -2.24 30.57
CA ASP A 509 46.92 -1.17 31.56
C ASP A 509 45.52 -0.55 31.67
N ASN A 510 45.32 0.35 32.64
CA ASN A 510 44.03 1.00 32.88
C ASN A 510 43.60 1.95 31.75
N THR A 511 44.47 2.24 30.77
CA THR A 511 44.10 3.01 29.57
C THR A 511 43.55 2.12 28.46
N GLY A 512 43.56 0.79 28.64
CA GLY A 512 43.17 -0.19 27.65
C GLY A 512 44.30 -0.60 26.71
N GLN A 513 45.56 -0.18 26.95
CA GLN A 513 46.67 -0.52 26.07
C GLN A 513 47.25 -1.90 26.40
N ILE A 514 47.17 -2.81 25.42
CA ILE A 514 47.78 -4.14 25.51
C ILE A 514 49.27 -4.05 25.18
N ARG A 515 50.10 -4.79 25.93
CA ARG A 515 51.55 -4.91 25.74
C ARG A 515 52.04 -6.34 25.90
N VAL A 516 53.16 -6.64 25.25
CA VAL A 516 53.91 -7.88 25.50
C VAL A 516 54.40 -7.91 26.95
N LYS A 517 54.15 -9.03 27.63
CA LYS A 517 54.48 -9.28 29.05
C LYS A 517 55.72 -10.14 29.19
N ASN A 518 55.84 -11.20 28.39
CA ASN A 518 56.93 -12.17 28.43
C ASN A 518 57.49 -12.37 27.01
N LEU A 519 58.78 -12.72 26.90
CA LEU A 519 59.39 -13.16 25.65
C LEU A 519 58.88 -14.55 25.24
N GLY A 520 58.99 -14.89 23.96
CA GLY A 520 58.60 -16.20 23.41
C GLY A 520 57.32 -16.18 22.58
N LEU A 521 56.99 -15.04 21.96
CA LEU A 521 56.09 -15.03 20.80
C LEU A 521 56.91 -15.51 19.60
N ASP A 522 56.48 -16.61 19.01
CA ASP A 522 57.17 -17.41 18.00
C ASP A 522 56.10 -17.96 17.06
N TYR A 523 56.17 -17.59 15.78
CA TYR A 523 55.16 -17.88 14.77
C TYR A 523 55.12 -19.38 14.43
N GLU A 524 56.28 -20.02 14.32
CA GLU A 524 56.48 -21.45 14.03
C GLU A 524 55.85 -22.31 15.14
N THR A 525 55.81 -21.79 16.37
CA THR A 525 55.14 -22.43 17.51
C THR A 525 53.64 -22.12 17.59
N ALA A 526 53.22 -20.85 17.50
CA ALA A 526 51.82 -20.44 17.61
C ALA A 526 51.49 -19.12 16.90
N GLN A 527 50.55 -19.17 15.95
CA GLN A 527 50.22 -18.04 15.07
C GLN A 527 49.15 -17.08 15.62
N ASP A 528 48.28 -17.56 16.52
CA ASP A 528 47.15 -16.80 17.04
C ASP A 528 46.98 -17.01 18.55
N TYR A 529 46.64 -15.93 19.25
CA TYR A 529 46.29 -15.91 20.66
C TYR A 529 44.95 -15.20 20.87
N THR A 530 44.22 -15.57 21.92
CA THR A 530 42.95 -14.92 22.30
C THR A 530 42.98 -14.49 23.76
N LEU A 531 42.66 -13.22 24.01
CA LEU A 531 42.47 -12.68 25.35
C LEU A 531 40.98 -12.45 25.65
N ILE A 532 40.57 -12.63 26.90
CA ILE A 532 39.28 -12.17 27.40
C ILE A 532 39.54 -10.96 28.30
N VAL A 533 39.11 -9.78 27.86
CA VAL A 533 39.28 -8.52 28.59
C VAL A 533 37.97 -8.10 29.24
N GLU A 534 38.01 -7.81 30.54
CA GLU A 534 36.93 -7.25 31.34
C GLU A 534 37.14 -5.74 31.52
N ILE A 535 36.06 -4.95 31.40
CA ILE A 535 36.00 -3.56 31.82
C ILE A 535 35.06 -3.39 33.02
N ARG A 536 35.40 -2.45 33.89
CA ARG A 536 34.60 -2.07 35.07
C ARG A 536 34.29 -0.58 35.08
N GLY A 537 33.10 -0.21 35.54
CA GLY A 537 32.69 1.17 35.77
C GLY A 537 32.44 1.44 37.25
N THR A 538 31.86 2.59 37.59
CA THR A 538 31.68 3.02 38.99
C THR A 538 30.50 2.33 39.67
N ASN A 539 29.38 2.10 38.96
CA ASN A 539 28.17 1.47 39.50
C ASN A 539 27.44 0.56 38.48
N THR A 540 28.19 -0.13 37.61
CA THR A 540 27.62 -0.91 36.50
C THR A 540 28.20 -2.32 36.47
N ASP A 541 27.49 -3.25 35.83
CA ASP A 541 27.94 -4.62 35.67
C ASP A 541 29.19 -4.67 34.78
N ASN A 542 30.14 -5.53 35.17
CA ASN A 542 31.34 -5.77 34.38
C ASN A 542 30.97 -6.28 32.99
N LYS A 543 31.66 -5.80 31.96
CA LYS A 543 31.50 -6.27 30.57
C LYS A 543 32.79 -6.91 30.08
N THR A 544 32.67 -7.94 29.24
CA THR A 544 33.83 -8.65 28.68
C THR A 544 33.81 -8.65 27.16
N ALA A 545 35.00 -8.70 26.56
CA ALA A 545 35.19 -8.88 25.12
C ALA A 545 36.37 -9.81 24.84
N GLN A 546 36.31 -10.50 23.71
CA GLN A 546 37.42 -11.30 23.19
C GLN A 546 38.32 -10.44 22.30
N ILE A 547 39.62 -10.46 22.58
CA ILE A 547 40.64 -9.77 21.78
C ILE A 547 41.51 -10.82 21.10
N ALA A 548 41.44 -10.89 19.77
CA ALA A 548 42.30 -11.76 18.98
C ALA A 548 43.65 -11.07 18.74
N ILE A 549 44.75 -11.80 18.87
CA ILE A 549 46.11 -11.34 18.59
C ILE A 549 46.73 -12.31 17.59
N THR A 550 47.03 -11.82 16.40
CA THR A 550 47.71 -12.59 15.36
C THR A 550 49.20 -12.23 15.35
N ILE A 551 50.05 -13.26 15.28
CA ILE A 551 51.50 -13.12 15.19
C ILE A 551 51.91 -13.00 13.73
N VAL A 552 52.82 -12.07 13.44
CA VAL A 552 53.43 -11.93 12.11
C VAL A 552 54.76 -12.67 12.12
N ASP A 553 54.89 -13.58 11.18
CA ASP A 553 56.13 -14.30 10.83
C ASP A 553 57.23 -13.33 10.38
N LEU A 554 58.43 -13.49 10.94
CA LEU A 554 59.66 -12.82 10.56
C LEU A 554 60.71 -13.88 10.20
N ASP A 555 61.41 -13.69 9.07
CA ASP A 555 62.61 -14.47 8.67
C ASP A 555 63.72 -14.38 9.73
N ASP A 556 63.67 -15.30 10.69
CA ASP A 556 64.50 -15.33 11.89
C ASP A 556 65.24 -16.67 12.06
N THR A 557 64.89 -17.68 11.25
CA THR A 557 65.45 -19.01 11.29
C THR A 557 66.34 -19.25 10.06
N ALA A 558 67.51 -19.86 10.28
CA ALA A 558 68.43 -20.13 9.18
C ALA A 558 68.00 -21.34 8.33
N PRO A 559 68.24 -21.33 7.01
CA PRO A 559 67.95 -22.45 6.14
C PRO A 559 68.68 -23.73 6.58
N THR A 560 67.96 -24.83 6.63
CA THR A 560 68.45 -26.15 7.06
C THR A 560 68.54 -27.15 5.92
N ASN A 561 68.97 -28.38 6.21
CA ASN A 561 69.03 -29.51 5.27
C ASN A 561 69.83 -29.26 3.97
N ILE A 562 70.94 -28.51 4.08
CA ILE A 562 71.85 -28.28 2.94
C ILE A 562 72.30 -29.63 2.34
N SER A 563 72.07 -29.80 1.04
CA SER A 563 72.31 -31.04 0.31
C SER A 563 73.03 -30.76 -1.01
N LEU A 564 73.84 -31.72 -1.46
CA LEU A 564 74.56 -31.67 -2.74
C LEU A 564 74.37 -32.99 -3.47
N SER A 565 73.88 -32.93 -4.72
CA SER A 565 73.45 -34.11 -5.47
C SER A 565 74.55 -35.08 -5.89
N ASN A 566 75.80 -34.62 -5.96
CA ASN A 566 76.96 -35.45 -6.30
C ASN A 566 78.24 -34.88 -5.67
N LYS A 567 79.17 -35.74 -5.26
CA LYS A 567 80.35 -35.40 -4.46
C LYS A 567 81.66 -35.94 -5.05
N SER A 568 81.73 -36.10 -6.35
CA SER A 568 82.93 -36.58 -7.05
C SER A 568 83.15 -35.87 -8.38
N ILE A 569 84.42 -35.77 -8.78
CA ILE A 569 84.83 -35.19 -10.06
C ILE A 569 86.08 -35.88 -10.63
N VAL A 570 86.15 -36.02 -11.96
CA VAL A 570 87.25 -36.70 -12.63
C VAL A 570 88.52 -35.84 -12.64
N LEU A 571 89.68 -36.46 -12.47
CA LEU A 571 90.99 -35.81 -12.52
C LEU A 571 91.21 -35.13 -13.88
N GLY A 572 91.68 -33.88 -13.85
CA GLY A 572 91.89 -33.07 -15.06
C GLY A 572 90.59 -32.52 -15.67
N ALA A 573 89.46 -32.57 -14.96
CA ALA A 573 88.23 -31.90 -15.40
C ALA A 573 88.48 -30.41 -15.70
N PRO A 574 87.97 -29.87 -16.82
CA PRO A 574 88.08 -28.45 -17.13
C PRO A 574 87.48 -27.57 -16.04
N ILE A 575 88.09 -26.41 -15.80
CA ILE A 575 87.52 -25.35 -14.96
C ILE A 575 86.08 -25.05 -15.40
N GLY A 576 85.17 -24.95 -14.43
CA GLY A 576 83.74 -24.72 -14.65
C GLY A 576 82.90 -26.00 -14.75
N THR A 577 83.50 -27.19 -14.64
CA THR A 577 82.75 -28.46 -14.63
C THR A 577 81.86 -28.54 -13.39
N VAL A 578 80.58 -28.85 -13.59
CA VAL A 578 79.59 -28.99 -12.50
C VAL A 578 79.84 -30.28 -11.73
N ILE A 579 79.97 -30.16 -10.41
CA ILE A 579 80.09 -31.28 -9.47
C ILE A 579 78.69 -31.79 -9.11
N GLY A 580 77.78 -30.90 -8.73
CA GLY A 580 76.41 -31.25 -8.34
C GLY A 580 75.51 -30.01 -8.15
N THR A 581 74.23 -30.25 -7.92
CA THR A 581 73.23 -29.23 -7.57
C THR A 581 72.97 -29.18 -6.07
N LEU A 582 72.84 -27.97 -5.54
CA LEU A 582 72.59 -27.64 -4.15
C LEU A 582 71.10 -27.42 -3.88
N SER A 583 70.65 -27.80 -2.68
CA SER A 583 69.32 -27.53 -2.13
C SER A 583 69.37 -27.36 -0.61
N ALA A 584 68.39 -26.66 -0.04
CA ALA A 584 68.16 -26.47 1.40
C ALA A 584 66.65 -26.24 1.63
N THR A 585 66.20 -26.24 2.88
CA THR A 585 64.81 -25.99 3.29
C THR A 585 64.77 -24.88 4.34
N ASP A 586 63.80 -24.00 4.24
CA ASP A 586 63.50 -23.00 5.27
C ASP A 586 62.16 -23.29 5.95
N ILE A 587 62.05 -23.01 7.25
CA ILE A 587 60.81 -23.24 8.02
C ILE A 587 59.93 -22.00 8.05
N ASP A 588 60.54 -20.81 7.92
CA ASP A 588 59.87 -19.53 7.86
C ASP A 588 58.96 -19.51 6.62
N SER A 589 57.75 -18.97 6.76
CA SER A 589 56.67 -19.15 5.77
C SER A 589 56.76 -18.21 4.58
N ASP A 590 57.74 -17.31 4.59
CA ASP A 590 58.12 -16.52 3.45
C ASP A 590 58.84 -17.36 2.38
N ASN A 591 58.45 -17.11 1.14
CA ASN A 591 58.75 -17.98 0.01
C ASN A 591 60.16 -17.66 -0.52
N ASP A 592 61.15 -17.84 0.34
CA ASP A 592 62.38 -17.09 0.28
C ASP A 592 63.41 -17.68 -0.70
N SER A 593 64.15 -16.79 -1.38
CA SER A 593 65.09 -17.18 -2.42
C SER A 593 66.45 -17.51 -1.81
N LEU A 594 66.66 -18.77 -1.45
CA LEU A 594 67.92 -19.25 -0.88
C LEU A 594 69.13 -19.00 -1.80
N VAL A 595 70.18 -18.39 -1.24
CA VAL A 595 71.46 -18.12 -1.89
C VAL A 595 72.52 -19.07 -1.34
N PHE A 596 73.23 -19.76 -2.23
CA PHE A 596 74.36 -20.60 -1.85
C PHE A 596 75.69 -19.90 -2.14
N SER A 597 76.62 -19.95 -1.18
CA SER A 597 77.96 -19.38 -1.32
C SER A 597 79.05 -20.37 -0.93
N VAL A 598 80.25 -20.13 -1.48
CA VAL A 598 81.47 -20.88 -1.21
C VAL A 598 82.63 -19.90 -1.11
N VAL A 599 83.48 -20.05 -0.10
CA VAL A 599 84.65 -19.17 0.13
C VAL A 599 85.95 -19.81 -0.39
N ASP A 600 85.93 -21.10 -0.71
CA ASP A 600 87.08 -21.81 -1.24
C ASP A 600 87.34 -21.46 -2.72
N SER A 601 88.54 -20.98 -3.02
CA SER A 601 88.97 -20.59 -4.37
C SER A 601 89.04 -21.75 -5.37
N ASP A 602 89.11 -22.99 -4.88
CA ASP A 602 89.13 -24.20 -5.71
C ASP A 602 87.74 -24.51 -6.30
N PHE A 603 86.69 -23.84 -5.83
CA PHE A 603 85.30 -24.04 -6.22
C PHE A 603 84.61 -22.73 -6.65
N GLU A 604 83.52 -22.87 -7.39
CA GLU A 604 82.64 -21.76 -7.78
C GLU A 604 81.18 -22.23 -7.68
N ILE A 605 80.27 -21.36 -7.26
CA ILE A 605 78.83 -21.60 -7.37
C ILE A 605 78.23 -20.66 -8.41
N THR A 606 77.44 -21.21 -9.34
CA THR A 606 76.61 -20.41 -10.26
C THR A 606 75.14 -20.84 -10.13
N GLY A 607 74.29 -19.95 -9.62
CA GLY A 607 72.92 -20.32 -9.23
C GLY A 607 72.95 -21.31 -8.07
N ASN A 608 72.41 -22.51 -8.27
CA ASN A 608 72.47 -23.59 -7.28
C ASN A 608 73.42 -24.73 -7.69
N LYS A 609 74.41 -24.48 -8.56
CA LYS A 609 75.33 -25.51 -9.06
C LYS A 609 76.73 -25.28 -8.54
N LEU A 610 77.26 -26.24 -7.79
CA LEU A 610 78.66 -26.27 -7.39
C LEU A 610 79.52 -26.73 -8.56
N LYS A 611 80.58 -25.99 -8.86
CA LYS A 611 81.55 -26.26 -9.94
C LYS A 611 82.96 -26.27 -9.39
N ILE A 612 83.84 -27.01 -10.04
CA ILE A 612 85.27 -26.92 -9.78
C ILE A 612 85.86 -25.70 -10.50
N ASN A 613 86.65 -24.91 -9.81
CA ASN A 613 87.35 -23.74 -10.35
C ASN A 613 88.88 -23.96 -10.48
N LYS A 614 89.31 -25.20 -10.32
CA LYS A 614 90.71 -25.62 -10.36
C LYS A 614 90.87 -26.92 -11.14
N VAL A 615 91.97 -27.01 -11.88
CA VAL A 615 92.38 -28.28 -12.49
C VAL A 615 93.08 -29.11 -11.44
N THR A 616 92.57 -30.31 -11.18
CA THR A 616 93.13 -31.25 -10.21
C THR A 616 94.16 -32.15 -10.90
N SER A 617 95.39 -32.19 -10.38
CA SER A 617 96.53 -32.91 -10.97
C SER A 617 96.89 -34.22 -10.27
N GLU A 618 96.38 -34.44 -9.06
CA GLU A 618 96.51 -35.67 -8.28
C GLU A 618 95.18 -36.04 -7.62
N ALA A 619 94.96 -37.33 -7.33
CA ALA A 619 93.77 -37.81 -6.62
C ALA A 619 93.87 -37.46 -5.13
N HIS A 620 92.97 -36.59 -4.68
CA HIS A 620 92.81 -36.11 -3.29
C HIS A 620 91.33 -35.86 -2.97
N GLU A 621 91.01 -35.86 -1.67
CA GLU A 621 89.73 -35.36 -1.16
C GLU A 621 89.81 -33.85 -0.95
N LEU A 622 88.89 -33.12 -1.56
CA LEU A 622 88.75 -31.68 -1.39
C LEU A 622 87.56 -31.41 -0.48
N SER A 623 87.79 -30.87 0.71
CA SER A 623 86.71 -30.41 1.58
C SER A 623 86.26 -29.02 1.13
N VAL A 624 84.94 -28.82 1.02
CA VAL A 624 84.34 -27.54 0.67
C VAL A 624 83.21 -27.22 1.61
N ASP A 625 83.27 -26.04 2.22
CA ASP A 625 82.20 -25.50 3.04
C ASP A 625 81.22 -24.75 2.14
N ILE A 626 79.95 -25.15 2.20
CA ILE A 626 78.87 -24.51 1.46
C ILE A 626 77.92 -23.88 2.45
N THR A 627 77.69 -22.58 2.29
CA THR A 627 76.76 -21.81 3.12
C THR A 627 75.47 -21.58 2.34
N ALA A 628 74.33 -21.90 2.95
CA ALA A 628 73.01 -21.46 2.49
C ALA A 628 72.58 -20.24 3.30
N THR A 629 71.94 -19.28 2.64
CA THR A 629 71.54 -18.00 3.24
C THR A 629 70.19 -17.58 2.67
N ASP A 630 69.23 -17.25 3.55
CA ASP A 630 67.94 -16.64 3.20
C ASP A 630 68.09 -15.15 2.85
N SER A 631 66.97 -14.41 2.79
CA SER A 631 66.95 -12.99 2.49
C SER A 631 67.28 -12.09 3.69
N ALA A 632 66.91 -12.48 4.92
CA ALA A 632 67.29 -11.79 6.16
C ALA A 632 68.77 -11.97 6.54
N LYS A 633 69.48 -12.85 5.84
CA LYS A 633 70.86 -13.27 6.04
C LYS A 633 71.07 -14.19 7.24
N ASN A 634 70.05 -14.91 7.66
CA ASN A 634 70.29 -16.08 8.49
C ASN A 634 71.00 -17.12 7.60
N ALA A 635 71.92 -17.89 8.19
CA ALA A 635 72.80 -18.72 7.38
C ALA A 635 73.30 -19.93 8.16
N ASP A 636 73.27 -21.08 7.49
CA ASP A 636 73.91 -22.30 7.97
C ASP A 636 74.97 -22.78 6.98
N THR A 637 75.99 -23.47 7.48
CA THR A 637 77.13 -23.95 6.68
C THR A 637 77.34 -25.43 6.87
N LYS A 638 77.48 -26.13 5.75
CA LYS A 638 77.74 -27.58 5.74
C LYS A 638 78.96 -27.91 4.89
N THR A 639 79.86 -28.68 5.49
CA THR A 639 81.04 -29.22 4.81
C THR A 639 80.67 -30.41 3.94
N PHE A 640 81.12 -30.39 2.69
CA PHE A 640 81.06 -31.52 1.77
C PHE A 640 82.48 -31.96 1.40
N VAL A 641 82.71 -33.27 1.32
CA VAL A 641 83.98 -33.83 0.85
C VAL A 641 83.80 -34.26 -0.61
N ILE A 642 84.60 -33.69 -1.52
CA ILE A 642 84.58 -33.93 -2.96
C ILE A 642 85.78 -34.80 -3.35
N ALA A 643 85.53 -36.01 -3.82
CA ALA A 643 86.58 -36.93 -4.24
C ALA A 643 87.03 -36.66 -5.69
N THR A 644 88.33 -36.52 -5.92
CA THR A 644 88.91 -36.43 -7.27
C THR A 644 89.39 -37.82 -7.73
N THR A 645 88.91 -38.30 -8.88
CA THR A 645 89.15 -39.70 -9.31
C THR A 645 90.02 -39.79 -10.58
N THR A 646 91.05 -40.63 -10.58
CA THR A 646 91.90 -40.89 -11.76
C THR A 646 91.17 -41.74 -12.79
N ASN A 647 91.16 -41.30 -14.04
CA ASN A 647 90.70 -42.12 -15.16
C ASN A 647 91.79 -43.16 -15.51
N THR A 648 91.86 -44.24 -14.73
CA THR A 648 92.77 -45.37 -14.96
C THR A 648 91.98 -46.67 -15.04
N THR A 649 91.60 -47.04 -16.27
CA THR A 649 91.25 -48.42 -16.62
C THR A 649 92.48 -49.32 -16.51
N SER A 650 92.31 -50.46 -15.83
CA SER A 650 93.21 -51.62 -15.68
C SER A 650 94.28 -51.60 -14.58
N VAL A 651 93.89 -51.96 -13.34
CA VAL A 651 94.64 -52.88 -12.45
C VAL A 651 93.67 -53.65 -11.53
N SER A 652 93.72 -54.98 -11.66
CA SER A 652 93.50 -56.07 -10.69
C SER A 652 92.55 -55.87 -9.49
N ILE A 653 91.40 -56.55 -9.56
CA ILE A 653 90.40 -56.70 -8.48
C ILE A 653 90.89 -57.75 -7.48
N THR A 654 91.13 -57.33 -6.24
CA THR A 654 91.12 -58.21 -5.06
C THR A 654 89.99 -57.74 -4.16
N SER A 655 88.93 -58.54 -4.11
CA SER A 655 87.66 -58.42 -3.37
C SER A 655 86.88 -57.09 -3.51
N ALA A 656 85.70 -57.14 -4.13
CA ALA A 656 84.68 -56.15 -3.81
C ALA A 656 84.10 -56.54 -2.45
N ASP A 657 84.55 -55.89 -1.38
CA ASP A 657 83.90 -56.00 -0.09
C ASP A 657 82.80 -54.94 0.00
N ILE A 658 81.57 -55.37 0.30
CA ILE A 658 80.48 -54.45 0.66
C ILE A 658 80.88 -53.81 1.99
N THR A 659 81.04 -52.49 2.00
CA THR A 659 81.55 -51.77 3.18
C THR A 659 80.47 -51.43 4.19
N ASN A 660 79.19 -51.48 3.80
CA ASN A 660 78.06 -51.16 4.67
C ASN A 660 78.09 -51.98 5.97
N THR A 661 77.88 -51.33 7.11
CA THR A 661 77.71 -51.95 8.44
C THR A 661 76.24 -51.89 8.86
N ASN A 662 75.86 -52.59 9.94
CA ASN A 662 74.53 -52.45 10.52
C ASN A 662 74.23 -50.98 10.85
N ILE A 663 72.99 -50.56 10.64
CA ILE A 663 72.51 -49.20 10.85
C ILE A 663 71.26 -49.22 11.72
N SER A 664 70.95 -48.08 12.33
CA SER A 664 69.61 -47.78 12.84
C SER A 664 69.02 -46.59 12.12
N VAL A 665 67.70 -46.58 11.98
CA VAL A 665 66.91 -45.48 11.43
C VAL A 665 65.69 -45.28 12.30
N ASP A 666 65.17 -44.07 12.36
CA ASP A 666 63.94 -43.80 13.09
C ASP A 666 62.73 -44.38 12.35
N GLU A 667 61.70 -44.74 13.09
CA GLU A 667 60.43 -45.10 12.47
C GLU A 667 59.79 -43.92 11.73
N ASN A 668 58.81 -44.20 10.87
CA ASN A 668 58.16 -43.25 9.97
C ASN A 668 59.10 -42.57 8.94
N MET A 669 60.38 -42.98 8.88
CA MET A 669 61.34 -42.47 7.91
C MET A 669 60.86 -42.66 6.47
N THR A 670 60.98 -41.60 5.67
CA THR A 670 60.78 -41.63 4.22
C THR A 670 62.10 -41.34 3.50
N GLY A 671 62.31 -41.98 2.35
CA GLY A 671 63.49 -41.75 1.51
C GLY A 671 64.56 -42.83 1.60
N THR A 672 65.83 -42.42 1.53
CA THR A 672 66.97 -43.34 1.41
C THR A 672 67.30 -43.97 2.76
N VAL A 673 67.23 -45.30 2.82
CA VAL A 673 67.60 -46.07 4.02
C VAL A 673 69.10 -46.31 4.04
N LEU A 674 69.62 -46.80 2.92
CA LEU A 674 71.01 -47.18 2.79
C LEU A 674 71.42 -47.11 1.33
N ALA A 675 72.58 -46.53 1.02
CA ALA A 675 73.21 -46.75 -0.29
C ALA A 675 74.21 -47.90 -0.18
N ILE A 676 74.09 -48.93 -1.02
CA ILE A 676 75.04 -50.04 -1.06
C ILE A 676 76.38 -49.49 -1.57
N THR A 677 77.39 -49.55 -0.71
CA THR A 677 78.74 -49.07 -0.97
C THR A 677 79.68 -50.26 -1.05
N THR A 678 80.51 -50.26 -2.09
CA THR A 678 81.54 -51.27 -2.32
C THR A 678 82.89 -50.62 -2.51
N ASN A 679 83.94 -51.29 -2.05
CA ASN A 679 85.32 -50.90 -2.36
C ASN A 679 85.72 -51.47 -3.74
N VAL A 680 85.06 -51.02 -4.82
CA VAL A 680 85.44 -51.37 -6.21
C VAL A 680 86.28 -50.23 -6.79
N THR A 681 87.52 -50.54 -7.14
CA THR A 681 88.51 -49.58 -7.65
C THR A 681 88.44 -49.34 -9.17
N ASP A 682 87.59 -50.06 -9.93
CA ASP A 682 87.37 -49.85 -11.37
C ASP A 682 85.87 -49.62 -11.67
N GLN A 683 85.48 -48.34 -11.87
CA GLN A 683 84.10 -47.92 -12.13
C GLN A 683 83.67 -48.08 -13.60
N THR A 684 84.52 -48.66 -14.46
CA THR A 684 84.21 -48.81 -15.90
C THR A 684 83.38 -50.05 -16.23
N GLN A 685 83.22 -50.98 -15.27
CA GLN A 685 82.33 -52.14 -15.41
C GLN A 685 81.01 -51.88 -14.69
N SER A 686 79.89 -52.12 -15.37
CA SER A 686 78.56 -51.99 -14.76
C SER A 686 78.41 -53.02 -13.63
N LEU A 687 78.28 -52.52 -12.40
CA LEU A 687 77.94 -53.32 -11.23
C LEU A 687 76.43 -53.56 -11.19
N THR A 688 76.05 -54.80 -10.93
CA THR A 688 74.67 -55.20 -10.68
C THR A 688 74.49 -55.37 -9.18
N TYR A 689 73.54 -54.62 -8.62
CA TYR A 689 73.17 -54.67 -7.21
C TYR A 689 71.90 -55.51 -7.07
N GLU A 690 71.93 -56.45 -6.13
CA GLU A 690 70.80 -57.29 -5.78
C GLU A 690 70.62 -57.26 -4.27
N ILE A 691 69.37 -57.31 -3.82
CA ILE A 691 69.03 -57.56 -2.41
C ILE A 691 68.37 -58.92 -2.33
N SER A 692 68.70 -59.67 -1.28
CA SER A 692 68.06 -60.94 -0.97
C SER A 692 67.90 -61.11 0.54
N GLY A 693 67.32 -62.23 0.97
CA GLY A 693 67.04 -62.53 2.37
C GLY A 693 65.57 -62.36 2.73
N ASN A 694 65.26 -62.59 4.01
CA ASN A 694 63.88 -62.74 4.48
C ASN A 694 63.04 -61.46 4.35
N ASP A 695 63.68 -60.29 4.43
CA ASP A 695 62.97 -59.01 4.43
C ASP A 695 63.09 -58.24 3.10
N GLN A 696 63.67 -58.85 2.05
CA GLN A 696 63.90 -58.18 0.76
C GLN A 696 62.63 -57.51 0.20
N ASP A 697 61.47 -58.13 0.43
CA ASP A 697 60.20 -57.71 -0.16
C ASP A 697 59.68 -56.40 0.44
N LYS A 698 60.24 -55.94 1.57
CA LYS A 698 59.90 -54.69 2.25
C LYS A 698 60.68 -53.47 1.71
N PHE A 699 61.65 -53.71 0.83
CA PHE A 699 62.54 -52.67 0.32
C PHE A 699 62.45 -52.54 -1.19
N ASN A 700 62.66 -51.33 -1.70
CA ASN A 700 62.96 -51.09 -3.10
C ASN A 700 64.47 -50.90 -3.24
N LEU A 701 65.04 -51.49 -4.29
CA LEU A 701 66.41 -51.25 -4.71
C LEU A 701 66.39 -50.57 -6.07
N ASN A 702 66.82 -49.31 -6.14
CA ASN A 702 66.96 -48.58 -7.40
C ASN A 702 68.44 -48.25 -7.62
N GLY A 703 69.08 -48.99 -8.52
CA GLY A 703 70.54 -48.98 -8.63
C GLY A 703 71.17 -49.51 -7.35
N ASN A 704 71.96 -48.69 -6.65
CA ASN A 704 72.54 -49.03 -5.36
C ASN A 704 71.78 -48.42 -4.17
N ILE A 705 70.69 -47.70 -4.37
CA ILE A 705 69.94 -47.05 -3.29
C ILE A 705 68.83 -47.97 -2.81
N LEU A 706 68.87 -48.30 -1.53
CA LEU A 706 67.85 -49.02 -0.80
C LEU A 706 66.89 -48.03 -0.14
N THR A 707 65.60 -48.15 -0.41
CA THR A 707 64.53 -47.43 0.29
C THR A 707 63.53 -48.41 0.88
N PHE A 708 62.77 -48.02 1.89
CA PHE A 708 61.59 -48.79 2.27
C PHE A 708 60.50 -48.68 1.20
N LYS A 709 59.67 -49.71 1.05
CA LYS A 709 58.43 -49.65 0.25
C LYS A 709 57.32 -48.88 0.96
N SER A 710 57.29 -49.00 2.29
CA SER A 710 56.40 -48.27 3.19
C SER A 710 57.23 -47.81 4.38
N PRO A 711 57.00 -46.60 4.94
CA PRO A 711 57.72 -46.14 6.12
C PRO A 711 57.74 -47.23 7.22
N PRO A 712 58.89 -47.49 7.85
CA PRO A 712 59.00 -48.49 8.90
C PRO A 712 58.20 -48.05 10.13
N ASN A 713 57.59 -49.00 10.84
CA ASN A 713 56.90 -48.75 12.11
C ASN A 713 57.51 -49.71 13.15
N TYR A 714 57.94 -49.17 14.28
CA TYR A 714 58.67 -49.91 15.31
C TYR A 714 57.80 -51.01 15.94
N GLU A 715 56.53 -50.71 16.23
CA GLU A 715 55.55 -51.66 16.81
C GLU A 715 55.29 -52.87 15.91
N ASP A 716 55.27 -52.68 14.59
CA ASP A 716 55.16 -53.78 13.62
C ASP A 716 56.46 -54.57 13.57
N ARG A 717 57.60 -53.87 13.50
CA ARG A 717 58.90 -54.54 13.40
C ARG A 717 60.09 -53.67 13.82
N ALA A 718 60.65 -54.02 14.97
CA ALA A 718 61.85 -53.35 15.52
C ALA A 718 63.14 -53.53 14.71
N SER A 719 63.21 -54.46 13.74
CA SER A 719 64.38 -54.59 12.86
C SER A 719 64.10 -55.39 11.58
N TYR A 720 64.93 -55.16 10.56
CA TYR A 720 64.94 -55.89 9.29
C TYR A 720 66.32 -56.48 9.01
N SER A 721 66.37 -57.65 8.38
CA SER A 721 67.61 -58.31 7.96
C SER A 721 67.64 -58.57 6.46
N LEU A 722 68.71 -58.09 5.82
CA LEU A 722 68.93 -58.21 4.38
C LEU A 722 70.31 -58.79 4.07
N ILE A 723 70.41 -59.45 2.92
CA ILE A 723 71.67 -59.84 2.30
C ILE A 723 71.87 -58.94 1.09
N LEU A 724 72.82 -58.03 1.18
CA LEU A 724 73.23 -57.18 0.08
C LEU A 724 74.17 -57.98 -0.81
N LYS A 725 73.92 -57.99 -2.12
CA LYS A 725 74.75 -58.67 -3.11
C LYS A 725 75.20 -57.69 -4.17
N VAL A 726 76.49 -57.72 -4.49
CA VAL A 726 77.04 -56.92 -5.58
C VAL A 726 77.83 -57.83 -6.51
N SER A 727 77.51 -57.79 -7.79
CA SER A 727 78.12 -58.63 -8.81
C SER A 727 78.49 -57.86 -10.07
N ASN A 728 79.38 -58.43 -10.87
CA ASN A 728 79.63 -58.06 -12.26
C ASN A 728 79.78 -59.34 -13.09
N THR A 729 80.24 -59.25 -14.34
CA THR A 729 80.37 -60.44 -15.22
C THR A 729 81.36 -61.49 -14.70
N ASN A 730 82.24 -61.16 -13.75
CA ASN A 730 83.35 -62.03 -13.31
C ASN A 730 83.41 -62.24 -11.77
N PHE A 731 82.58 -61.56 -10.98
CA PHE A 731 82.66 -61.55 -9.51
C PHE A 731 81.28 -61.37 -8.86
N SER A 732 81.09 -61.94 -7.66
CA SER A 732 79.93 -61.71 -6.80
C SER A 732 80.35 -61.72 -5.32
N THR A 733 79.88 -60.75 -4.54
CA THR A 733 80.01 -60.71 -3.07
C THR A 733 78.65 -60.56 -2.42
N GLU A 734 78.52 -61.05 -1.19
CA GLU A 734 77.32 -60.94 -0.37
C GLU A 734 77.69 -60.51 1.05
N LYS A 735 76.85 -59.67 1.65
CA LYS A 735 77.00 -59.24 3.06
C LYS A 735 75.65 -59.10 3.73
N ASN A 736 75.55 -59.68 4.93
CA ASN A 736 74.39 -59.54 5.78
C ASN A 736 74.41 -58.18 6.48
N ILE A 737 73.28 -57.51 6.49
CA ILE A 737 73.08 -56.26 7.21
C ILE A 737 71.80 -56.33 8.03
N THR A 738 71.85 -55.73 9.21
CA THR A 738 70.69 -55.49 10.06
C THR A 738 70.39 -53.99 10.07
N ILE A 739 69.12 -53.65 9.86
CA ILE A 739 68.58 -52.30 9.98
C ILE A 739 67.67 -52.31 11.21
N ALA A 740 68.11 -51.68 12.30
CA ALA A 740 67.28 -51.50 13.50
C ALA A 740 66.36 -50.28 13.32
N ILE A 741 65.14 -50.36 13.83
CA ILE A 741 64.20 -49.24 13.87
C ILE A 741 64.25 -48.64 15.28
N ASN A 742 64.40 -47.32 15.40
CA ASN A 742 64.29 -46.64 16.68
C ASN A 742 62.82 -46.26 16.93
N ASN A 743 62.33 -46.56 18.13
CA ASN A 743 60.98 -46.21 18.58
C ASN A 743 60.87 -44.70 18.83
N ILE A 744 59.88 -44.04 18.24
CA ILE A 744 59.49 -42.67 18.54
C ILE A 744 58.14 -42.73 19.27
N ASN A 745 58.01 -42.11 20.44
CA ASN A 745 56.73 -42.12 21.14
C ASN A 745 55.67 -41.29 20.37
N GLU A 746 54.72 -41.95 19.70
CA GLU A 746 53.59 -41.29 19.01
C GLU A 746 52.26 -41.35 19.78
N ASN A 747 52.29 -41.54 21.10
CA ASN A 747 51.06 -41.51 21.88
C ASN A 747 50.50 -40.09 21.96
N ASN A 748 49.21 -39.97 21.62
CA ASN A 748 48.41 -38.76 21.81
C ASN A 748 47.18 -39.13 22.63
N LEU A 749 47.38 -39.57 23.87
CA LEU A 749 46.27 -39.88 24.76
C LEU A 749 45.51 -38.58 25.05
N ILE A 750 44.24 -38.52 24.69
CA ILE A 750 43.37 -37.38 25.01
C ILE A 750 42.15 -37.91 25.76
N ILE A 751 41.87 -37.34 26.92
CA ILE A 751 40.64 -37.55 27.70
C ILE A 751 40.18 -36.19 28.22
N ASN A 752 38.88 -35.90 28.16
CA ASN A 752 38.30 -34.60 28.51
C ASN A 752 37.28 -34.74 29.64
N ASP A 753 37.12 -33.69 30.43
CA ASP A 753 36.06 -33.59 31.44
C ASP A 753 34.66 -33.66 30.79
N GLN A 754 33.71 -34.31 31.45
CA GLN A 754 32.33 -34.47 30.94
C GLN A 754 31.28 -34.37 32.04
N ASN A 755 30.14 -33.79 31.72
CA ASN A 755 29.00 -33.65 32.64
C ASN A 755 27.77 -34.33 32.06
N ILE A 756 27.07 -35.15 32.85
CA ILE A 756 25.86 -35.85 32.44
C ILE A 756 24.80 -35.87 33.53
N GLY A 757 23.54 -35.71 33.12
CA GLY A 757 22.38 -35.91 33.98
C GLY A 757 21.73 -37.27 33.73
N ILE A 758 21.42 -38.03 34.78
CA ILE A 758 20.69 -39.30 34.69
C ILE A 758 19.49 -39.31 35.63
N ASN A 759 18.46 -40.10 35.28
CA ASN A 759 17.31 -40.30 36.16
C ASN A 759 17.65 -41.33 37.25
N LYS A 760 17.15 -41.13 38.47
CA LYS A 760 17.26 -42.12 39.58
C LYS A 760 16.75 -43.52 39.23
N ASP A 761 15.83 -43.62 38.26
CA ASP A 761 15.20 -44.89 37.84
C ASP A 761 16.03 -45.65 36.79
N ILE A 762 17.25 -45.21 36.48
CA ILE A 762 18.15 -45.90 35.57
C ILE A 762 18.44 -47.33 36.08
N SER A 763 18.37 -48.30 35.15
CA SER A 763 18.56 -49.71 35.49
C SER A 763 20.02 -50.00 35.86
N VAL A 764 20.23 -50.92 36.80
CA VAL A 764 21.57 -51.46 37.07
C VAL A 764 22.14 -52.07 35.79
N ASP A 765 23.45 -51.91 35.58
CA ASP A 765 24.21 -52.27 34.38
C ASP A 765 23.92 -51.43 33.13
N ALA A 766 23.08 -50.39 33.21
CA ALA A 766 22.90 -49.46 32.10
C ALA A 766 24.17 -48.60 31.90
N ASP A 767 24.56 -48.42 30.63
CA ASP A 767 25.59 -47.47 30.23
C ASP A 767 25.10 -46.05 30.49
N ILE A 768 25.86 -45.30 31.29
CA ILE A 768 25.58 -43.89 31.61
C ILE A 768 26.24 -42.99 30.57
N ILE A 769 27.56 -43.12 30.43
CA ILE A 769 28.36 -42.33 29.50
C ILE A 769 29.61 -43.10 29.10
N ASN A 770 30.10 -42.88 27.88
CA ASN A 770 31.43 -43.32 27.49
C ASN A 770 32.39 -42.13 27.55
N VAL A 771 33.45 -42.25 28.35
CA VAL A 771 34.42 -41.16 28.57
C VAL A 771 35.24 -40.82 27.32
N GLY A 772 35.27 -41.73 26.34
CA GLY A 772 35.71 -41.42 24.97
C GLY A 772 37.15 -40.96 24.84
N ALA A 773 38.09 -41.57 25.59
CA ALA A 773 39.50 -41.25 25.39
C ALA A 773 39.98 -41.79 24.03
N THR A 774 40.78 -40.99 23.33
CA THR A 774 41.35 -41.36 22.03
C THR A 774 42.85 -41.58 22.18
N ALA A 775 43.34 -42.69 21.62
CA ALA A 775 44.76 -43.01 21.56
C ALA A 775 45.04 -43.88 20.32
N THR A 776 46.31 -43.98 19.96
CA THR A 776 46.84 -44.86 18.90
C THR A 776 46.99 -46.32 19.35
N ARG A 777 46.91 -46.58 20.67
CA ARG A 777 47.05 -47.91 21.29
C ARG A 777 45.87 -48.25 22.20
N GLN A 778 45.79 -49.49 22.66
CA GLN A 778 44.72 -49.95 23.55
C GLN A 778 44.78 -49.21 24.89
N ILE A 779 43.65 -48.60 25.28
CA ILE A 779 43.49 -47.86 26.52
C ILE A 779 42.87 -48.77 27.58
N THR A 780 43.36 -48.68 28.81
CA THR A 780 42.68 -49.21 29.99
C THR A 780 42.12 -48.07 30.82
N TYR A 781 40.91 -48.25 31.34
CA TYR A 781 40.20 -47.24 32.11
C TYR A 781 40.03 -47.66 33.57
N SER A 782 40.09 -46.71 34.49
CA SER A 782 39.75 -46.91 35.90
C SER A 782 39.11 -45.66 36.51
N ILE A 783 38.31 -45.83 37.55
CA ILE A 783 37.80 -44.71 38.35
C ILE A 783 38.75 -44.55 39.54
N ALA A 784 39.52 -43.46 39.55
CA ALA A 784 40.50 -43.17 40.58
C ALA A 784 39.87 -42.61 41.86
N GLU A 785 38.88 -41.71 41.73
CA GLU A 785 38.24 -41.03 42.87
C GLU A 785 36.74 -40.79 42.63
N GLY A 786 35.99 -40.47 43.69
CA GLY A 786 34.60 -40.02 43.61
C GLY A 786 33.53 -41.12 43.61
N ASN A 787 33.94 -42.39 43.67
CA ASN A 787 33.06 -43.56 43.67
C ASN A 787 33.12 -44.35 45.00
N ASP A 788 33.27 -43.66 46.12
CA ASP A 788 33.49 -44.28 47.45
C ASP A 788 32.34 -45.23 47.85
N ASP A 789 31.11 -44.93 47.43
CA ASP A 789 29.92 -45.73 47.69
C ASP A 789 29.77 -46.94 46.73
N GLY A 790 30.57 -46.97 45.65
CA GLY A 790 30.56 -48.00 44.63
C GLY A 790 29.26 -48.06 43.81
N PHE A 791 28.66 -46.90 43.50
CA PHE A 791 27.49 -46.82 42.63
C PHE A 791 27.84 -46.98 41.15
N PHE A 792 29.06 -46.68 40.75
CA PHE A 792 29.51 -46.72 39.37
C PHE A 792 30.59 -47.79 39.16
N LYS A 793 30.70 -48.30 37.94
CA LYS A 793 31.82 -49.12 37.47
C LYS A 793 32.17 -48.67 36.05
N ILE A 794 33.41 -48.85 35.63
CA ILE A 794 33.85 -48.56 34.26
C ILE A 794 34.32 -49.85 33.60
N ASN A 795 33.95 -50.05 32.33
CA ASN A 795 34.40 -51.20 31.54
C ASN A 795 35.67 -50.87 30.73
N ASN A 796 36.18 -51.85 29.99
CA ASN A 796 37.42 -51.71 29.21
C ASN A 796 37.24 -50.81 27.97
N GLU A 797 36.00 -50.56 27.56
CA GLU A 797 35.63 -49.68 26.45
C GLU A 797 35.40 -48.22 26.89
N GLY A 798 35.60 -47.90 28.17
CA GLY A 798 35.45 -46.54 28.73
C GLY A 798 34.01 -46.18 29.09
N ALA A 799 33.07 -47.12 29.04
CA ALA A 799 31.69 -46.88 29.45
C ALA A 799 31.56 -46.98 30.98
N ILE A 800 31.11 -45.89 31.59
CA ILE A 800 30.68 -45.86 32.98
C ILE A 800 29.27 -46.43 33.05
N GLN A 801 29.08 -47.44 33.89
CA GLN A 801 27.82 -48.15 34.11
C GLN A 801 27.37 -48.01 35.56
N LEU A 802 26.06 -48.12 35.77
CA LEU A 802 25.51 -48.19 37.12
C LEU A 802 25.75 -49.58 37.74
N ALA A 803 26.46 -49.65 38.86
CA ALA A 803 26.77 -50.87 39.59
C ALA A 803 25.72 -51.24 40.67
N LYS A 804 24.99 -50.25 41.20
CA LYS A 804 23.97 -50.43 42.26
C LYS A 804 22.81 -49.47 42.03
N SER A 805 21.60 -49.86 42.43
CA SER A 805 20.42 -48.99 42.32
C SER A 805 20.61 -47.69 43.11
N LEU A 806 20.33 -46.55 42.45
CA LEU A 806 20.38 -45.21 43.05
C LEU A 806 19.21 -44.94 44.02
N ALA A 807 18.28 -45.89 44.20
CA ALA A 807 17.13 -45.76 45.09
C ALA A 807 17.48 -45.74 46.60
N GLN A 808 18.74 -46.03 46.97
CA GLN A 808 19.19 -46.11 48.37
C GLN A 808 20.28 -45.10 48.78
N GLY A 809 20.60 -44.07 47.99
CA GLY A 809 21.64 -43.08 48.33
C GLY A 809 21.30 -41.65 47.91
N LEU A 810 21.26 -40.72 48.88
CA LEU A 810 20.86 -39.31 48.72
C LEU A 810 22.05 -38.40 48.33
N THR A 811 22.65 -38.63 47.17
CA THR A 811 23.62 -37.67 46.61
C THR A 811 23.12 -37.19 45.26
N SER A 812 22.79 -35.90 45.17
CA SER A 812 22.23 -35.30 43.94
C SER A 812 23.26 -35.18 42.81
N ILE A 813 24.56 -35.22 43.13
CA ILE A 813 25.66 -35.09 42.17
C ILE A 813 26.82 -35.99 42.62
N TYR A 814 27.36 -36.78 41.70
CA TYR A 814 28.61 -37.51 41.86
C TYR A 814 29.67 -36.88 40.97
N THR A 815 30.90 -36.74 41.46
CA THR A 815 32.05 -36.26 40.67
C THR A 815 33.09 -37.35 40.69
N LEU A 816 33.28 -38.03 39.55
CA LEU A 816 34.21 -39.14 39.40
C LEU A 816 35.50 -38.64 38.76
N VAL A 817 36.65 -39.05 39.26
CA VAL A 817 37.93 -38.86 38.54
C VAL A 817 38.22 -40.15 37.80
N VAL A 818 38.23 -40.10 36.47
CA VAL A 818 38.48 -41.26 35.61
C VAL A 818 39.88 -41.14 35.02
N THR A 819 40.64 -42.23 35.10
CA THR A 819 41.98 -42.35 34.54
C THR A 819 41.95 -43.22 33.30
N ALA A 820 42.51 -42.73 32.20
CA ALA A 820 42.86 -43.51 31.02
C ALA A 820 44.37 -43.73 31.00
N THR A 821 44.78 -44.97 30.77
CA THR A 821 46.20 -45.38 30.77
C THR A 821 46.49 -46.20 29.53
N ILE A 822 47.58 -45.86 28.83
CA ILE A 822 48.21 -46.68 27.79
C ILE A 822 49.35 -47.47 28.46
N THR A 823 49.39 -48.79 28.27
CA THR A 823 50.42 -49.66 28.85
C THR A 823 51.45 -50.08 27.80
N GLY A 824 52.73 -50.12 28.16
CA GLY A 824 53.83 -50.48 27.25
C GLY A 824 55.12 -49.72 27.56
N ASP A 825 56.11 -49.81 26.66
CA ASP A 825 57.41 -49.13 26.77
C ASP A 825 57.27 -47.59 26.68
N ASP A 826 56.14 -47.09 26.15
CA ASP A 826 55.74 -45.67 26.12
C ASP A 826 54.46 -45.43 26.97
N ALA A 827 54.48 -45.81 28.24
CA ALA A 827 53.31 -45.65 29.10
C ALA A 827 52.93 -44.18 29.29
N GLU A 828 51.66 -43.84 29.02
CA GLU A 828 51.08 -42.50 29.21
C GLU A 828 49.77 -42.62 30.00
N GLU A 829 49.56 -41.73 30.98
CA GLU A 829 48.37 -41.70 31.83
C GLU A 829 47.79 -40.29 31.87
N LYS A 830 46.47 -40.15 31.67
CA LYS A 830 45.72 -38.90 31.82
C LYS A 830 44.41 -39.10 32.55
N THR A 831 43.97 -38.05 33.24
CA THR A 831 42.74 -38.04 34.03
C THR A 831 41.72 -37.05 33.48
N ALA A 832 40.43 -37.35 33.71
CA ALA A 832 39.31 -36.45 33.46
C ALA A 832 38.29 -36.52 34.59
N THR A 833 37.61 -35.41 34.81
CA THR A 833 36.54 -35.27 35.79
C THR A 833 35.19 -35.51 35.12
N ILE A 834 34.43 -36.49 35.63
CA ILE A 834 33.10 -36.83 35.14
C ILE A 834 32.05 -36.48 36.21
N THR A 835 31.25 -35.46 35.97
CA THR A 835 30.17 -35.05 36.89
C THR A 835 28.84 -35.67 36.47
N ILE A 836 28.24 -36.49 37.34
CA ILE A 836 26.95 -37.16 37.14
C ILE A 836 25.90 -36.52 38.07
N ALA A 837 24.95 -35.78 37.51
CA ALA A 837 23.81 -35.22 38.24
C ALA A 837 22.60 -36.18 38.22
N ILE A 838 21.97 -36.40 39.37
CA ILE A 838 20.79 -37.27 39.50
C ILE A 838 19.52 -36.41 39.49
N ASN A 839 18.72 -36.54 38.43
CA ASN A 839 17.45 -35.86 38.27
C ASN A 839 16.30 -36.74 38.79
N ASN A 840 15.43 -36.16 39.62
CA ASN A 840 14.33 -36.89 40.28
C ASN A 840 13.01 -36.91 39.48
N ASP A 841 12.92 -36.23 38.33
CA ASP A 841 11.65 -35.94 37.66
C ASP A 841 11.58 -36.46 36.22
N ASN A 842 10.61 -37.36 35.97
CA ASN A 842 10.17 -37.81 34.65
C ASN A 842 9.21 -36.78 34.01
N ALA A 843 9.72 -35.61 33.61
CA ALA A 843 8.95 -34.66 32.79
C ALA A 843 9.41 -34.70 31.33
N SER A 844 8.50 -35.02 30.40
CA SER A 844 8.78 -34.97 28.96
C SER A 844 9.08 -33.53 28.52
N ILE A 845 10.17 -33.31 27.79
CA ILE A 845 10.55 -32.00 27.25
C ILE A 845 9.47 -31.57 26.25
N ALA A 846 8.95 -30.35 26.40
CA ALA A 846 7.90 -29.82 25.55
C ALA A 846 8.51 -28.85 24.53
N ILE A 847 8.77 -29.35 23.31
CA ILE A 847 9.21 -28.51 22.18
C ILE A 847 7.98 -27.83 21.56
N SER A 848 8.02 -26.52 21.38
CA SER A 848 6.98 -25.73 20.73
C SER A 848 7.56 -24.91 19.57
N LEU A 849 6.73 -24.68 18.56
CA LEU A 849 7.01 -23.81 17.43
C LEU A 849 5.90 -22.76 17.41
N THR A 850 6.26 -21.47 17.46
CA THR A 850 5.28 -20.38 17.61
C THR A 850 4.29 -20.28 16.45
N ASN A 851 4.66 -20.77 15.26
CA ASN A 851 3.78 -20.80 14.09
C ASN A 851 4.16 -21.96 13.16
N SER A 852 3.15 -22.70 12.72
CA SER A 852 3.30 -23.92 11.89
C SER A 852 2.61 -23.76 10.53
N SER A 853 2.64 -22.55 9.96
CA SER A 853 2.06 -22.26 8.66
C SER A 853 2.84 -21.17 7.91
N ILE A 854 2.86 -21.26 6.58
CA ILE A 854 3.50 -20.30 5.67
C ILE A 854 2.56 -19.89 4.55
N ALA A 855 2.69 -18.65 4.06
CA ALA A 855 1.91 -18.18 2.92
C ALA A 855 2.50 -18.64 1.57
N ILE A 856 1.69 -18.75 0.52
CA ILE A 856 2.20 -18.93 -0.86
C ILE A 856 2.98 -17.67 -1.27
N GLY A 857 4.17 -17.83 -1.87
CA GLY A 857 4.98 -16.72 -2.40
C GLY A 857 5.90 -16.00 -1.39
N VAL A 858 6.07 -16.54 -0.17
CA VAL A 858 7.04 -16.09 0.85
C VAL A 858 8.49 -16.17 0.33
N ALA A 859 9.38 -15.29 0.79
CA ALA A 859 10.75 -15.23 0.27
C ALA A 859 11.68 -16.25 0.97
N ILE A 860 12.72 -16.69 0.26
CA ILE A 860 13.80 -17.49 0.86
C ILE A 860 14.46 -16.64 1.96
N GLY A 861 14.54 -17.20 3.17
CA GLY A 861 15.10 -16.54 4.36
C GLY A 861 14.05 -16.03 5.35
N ASP A 862 12.78 -15.96 4.97
CA ASP A 862 11.69 -15.55 5.87
C ASP A 862 11.52 -16.53 7.03
N VAL A 863 11.14 -16.00 8.20
CA VAL A 863 10.96 -16.77 9.44
C VAL A 863 9.54 -17.34 9.48
N VAL A 864 9.44 -18.66 9.59
CA VAL A 864 8.16 -19.39 9.76
C VAL A 864 7.65 -19.26 11.18
N GLY A 865 8.54 -19.49 12.16
CA GLY A 865 8.24 -19.45 13.58
C GLY A 865 9.51 -19.60 14.43
N THR A 866 9.39 -19.31 15.71
CA THR A 866 10.47 -19.46 16.69
C THR A 866 10.28 -20.75 17.47
N LEU A 867 11.38 -21.44 17.73
CA LEU A 867 11.43 -22.67 18.50
C LEU A 867 11.73 -22.34 19.96
N SER A 868 10.99 -23.00 20.84
CA SER A 868 11.24 -23.00 22.28
C SER A 868 11.09 -24.40 22.82
N ALA A 869 11.80 -24.70 23.91
CA ALA A 869 11.58 -25.91 24.67
C ALA A 869 11.45 -25.55 26.14
N THR A 870 10.47 -26.13 26.82
CA THR A 870 10.31 -26.02 28.28
C THR A 870 10.67 -27.34 28.94
N ASN A 871 11.06 -27.28 30.22
CA ASN A 871 11.57 -28.41 31.02
C ASN A 871 12.94 -28.95 30.55
N ILE A 872 13.76 -28.08 29.97
CA ILE A 872 15.17 -28.36 29.63
C ILE A 872 15.99 -27.08 29.90
N ASP A 873 16.96 -27.16 30.82
CA ASP A 873 17.84 -26.05 31.17
C ASP A 873 19.12 -26.07 30.32
N GLY A 874 19.75 -24.91 30.12
CA GLY A 874 21.02 -24.77 29.38
C GLY A 874 20.88 -24.04 28.02
N ASN A 875 21.99 -23.94 27.30
CA ASN A 875 22.02 -23.27 25.99
C ASN A 875 21.44 -24.19 24.91
N LEU A 876 20.24 -23.86 24.42
CA LEU A 876 19.49 -24.73 23.51
C LEU A 876 19.93 -24.53 22.06
N THR A 877 20.31 -25.63 21.42
CA THR A 877 20.55 -25.70 19.99
C THR A 877 19.41 -26.45 19.31
N TYR A 878 18.99 -25.94 18.15
CA TYR A 878 17.93 -26.53 17.36
C TYR A 878 18.49 -26.95 16.01
N SER A 879 18.17 -28.16 15.58
CA SER A 879 18.54 -28.67 14.25
C SER A 879 17.33 -29.29 13.57
N ILE A 880 17.30 -29.19 12.25
CA ILE A 880 16.28 -29.81 11.41
C ILE A 880 16.91 -30.97 10.66
N GLU A 881 16.30 -32.13 10.76
CA GLU A 881 16.82 -33.34 10.12
C GLU A 881 16.50 -33.29 8.62
N LYS A 882 17.57 -33.30 7.79
CA LYS A 882 17.58 -33.39 6.32
C LYS A 882 16.32 -32.84 5.61
N ASN A 883 16.30 -31.52 5.37
CA ASN A 883 15.19 -30.82 4.73
C ASN A 883 15.69 -29.83 3.66
N ASP A 884 15.09 -29.85 2.47
CA ASP A 884 15.47 -28.96 1.36
C ASP A 884 14.74 -27.60 1.41
N TYR A 885 13.59 -27.54 2.08
CA TYR A 885 12.65 -26.41 2.10
C TYR A 885 12.84 -25.46 3.28
N PHE A 886 13.36 -25.93 4.41
CA PHE A 886 13.56 -25.14 5.62
C PHE A 886 14.96 -25.31 6.21
N LYS A 887 15.44 -24.26 6.86
CA LYS A 887 16.69 -24.24 7.62
C LYS A 887 16.45 -23.63 9.00
N ILE A 888 17.29 -23.94 9.96
CA ILE A 888 17.27 -23.30 11.28
C ILE A 888 18.46 -22.35 11.41
N SER A 889 18.22 -21.15 11.93
CA SER A 889 19.24 -20.14 12.22
C SER A 889 19.00 -19.63 13.64
N GLY A 890 19.85 -20.01 14.59
CA GLY A 890 19.60 -19.84 16.02
C GLY A 890 18.41 -20.70 16.46
N ASN A 891 17.36 -20.06 16.97
CA ASN A 891 16.09 -20.70 17.33
C ASN A 891 14.96 -20.42 16.33
N LYS A 892 15.26 -19.89 15.14
CA LYS A 892 14.25 -19.54 14.13
C LYS A 892 14.23 -20.54 12.99
N LEU A 893 13.06 -21.12 12.72
CA LEU A 893 12.80 -21.90 11.51
C LEU A 893 12.60 -20.93 10.34
N LYS A 894 13.41 -21.05 9.30
CA LYS A 894 13.43 -20.17 8.12
C LYS A 894 13.24 -20.95 6.83
N ILE A 895 12.70 -20.28 5.82
CA ILE A 895 12.52 -20.84 4.48
C ILE A 895 13.88 -20.91 3.77
N ASN A 896 14.16 -22.04 3.14
CA ASN A 896 15.39 -22.33 2.41
C ASN A 896 15.15 -22.46 0.90
N PHE A 897 13.97 -22.90 0.48
CA PHE A 897 13.60 -23.06 -0.93
C PHE A 897 12.10 -22.82 -1.15
N ASN A 898 11.73 -22.18 -2.27
CA ASN A 898 10.34 -21.86 -2.60
C ASN A 898 9.76 -22.88 -3.58
N SER A 899 8.67 -23.54 -3.21
CA SER A 899 7.91 -24.44 -4.09
C SER A 899 6.41 -24.22 -3.88
N ASP A 900 5.73 -23.69 -4.90
CA ASP A 900 4.34 -23.22 -4.79
C ASP A 900 3.28 -24.34 -4.94
N THR A 901 3.69 -25.61 -4.90
CA THR A 901 2.82 -26.75 -5.28
C THR A 901 2.48 -27.71 -4.16
N VAL A 902 2.98 -27.50 -2.93
CA VAL A 902 2.79 -28.44 -1.81
C VAL A 902 1.89 -27.80 -0.76
N SER A 903 0.85 -28.50 -0.31
CA SER A 903 -0.11 -27.97 0.69
C SER A 903 0.39 -28.08 2.14
N GLU A 904 1.36 -28.94 2.41
CA GLU A 904 1.93 -29.17 3.74
C GLU A 904 3.35 -29.75 3.67
N TYR A 905 4.25 -29.28 4.52
CA TYR A 905 5.59 -29.84 4.71
C TYR A 905 5.75 -30.48 6.09
N PRO A 906 5.98 -31.81 6.18
CA PRO A 906 6.38 -32.43 7.42
C PRO A 906 7.84 -32.12 7.73
N ILE A 907 8.14 -31.76 8.98
CA ILE A 907 9.50 -31.50 9.45
C ILE A 907 9.74 -32.16 10.81
N ASN A 908 10.97 -32.63 11.04
CA ASN A 908 11.41 -33.12 12.34
C ASN A 908 12.46 -32.17 12.89
N ILE A 909 12.22 -31.67 14.10
CA ILE A 909 13.11 -30.73 14.78
C ILE A 909 13.67 -31.41 16.01
N THR A 910 14.99 -31.33 16.14
CA THR A 910 15.75 -31.83 17.28
C THR A 910 16.17 -30.65 18.15
N VAL A 911 15.81 -30.68 19.43
CA VAL A 911 16.38 -29.77 20.45
C VAL A 911 17.49 -30.49 21.19
N ASN A 912 18.61 -29.80 21.41
CA ASN A 912 19.75 -30.32 22.14
C ASN A 912 20.35 -29.23 23.04
N ASN A 913 20.54 -29.50 24.33
CA ASN A 913 21.21 -28.61 25.28
C ASN A 913 22.68 -29.01 25.57
N GLY A 914 23.21 -29.97 24.81
CA GLY A 914 24.52 -30.59 25.02
C GLY A 914 24.47 -31.91 25.79
N THR A 915 23.37 -32.21 26.49
CA THR A 915 23.24 -33.39 27.37
C THR A 915 22.00 -34.23 27.07
N ILE A 916 20.91 -33.61 26.62
CA ILE A 916 19.65 -34.26 26.27
C ILE A 916 19.26 -33.84 24.85
N SER A 917 18.98 -34.84 23.99
CA SER A 917 18.49 -34.64 22.63
C SER A 917 17.08 -35.21 22.49
N GLN A 918 16.13 -34.40 22.03
CA GLN A 918 14.75 -34.84 21.79
C GLN A 918 14.28 -34.36 20.41
N VAL A 919 13.60 -35.25 19.69
CA VAL A 919 13.00 -34.97 18.38
C VAL A 919 11.49 -34.78 18.52
N LYS A 920 10.95 -33.74 17.89
CA LYS A 920 9.51 -33.54 17.72
C LYS A 920 9.16 -33.24 16.26
N SER A 921 8.11 -33.90 15.78
CA SER A 921 7.57 -33.66 14.44
C SER A 921 6.59 -32.49 14.43
N PHE A 922 6.72 -31.64 13.41
CA PHE A 922 5.79 -30.55 13.09
C PHE A 922 5.30 -30.70 11.65
N ARG A 923 4.15 -30.09 11.36
CA ARG A 923 3.60 -29.95 10.02
C ARG A 923 3.47 -28.47 9.70
N ILE A 924 4.13 -28.02 8.65
CA ILE A 924 4.05 -26.64 8.17
C ILE A 924 3.00 -26.57 7.06
N MET A 925 1.84 -26.00 7.34
CA MET A 925 0.78 -25.85 6.34
C MET A 925 1.09 -24.69 5.40
N VAL A 926 0.89 -24.90 4.10
CA VAL A 926 0.91 -23.82 3.11
C VAL A 926 -0.51 -23.28 3.00
N ILE A 927 -0.70 -22.06 3.49
CA ILE A 927 -1.98 -21.37 3.54
C ILE A 927 -1.95 -20.17 2.62
N SER A 928 -3.09 -19.77 2.05
CA SER A 928 -3.19 -18.51 1.33
C SER A 928 -3.46 -17.39 2.33
N ALA A 929 -2.62 -16.35 2.38
CA ALA A 929 -2.92 -15.17 3.17
C ALA A 929 -4.25 -14.54 2.73
N PRO A 930 -5.01 -13.90 3.65
CA PRO A 930 -6.22 -13.17 3.25
C PRO A 930 -5.80 -11.99 2.36
N ILE A 931 -6.38 -11.85 1.17
CA ILE A 931 -5.99 -10.85 0.15
C ILE A 931 -7.02 -9.73 0.12
N ILE A 932 -6.58 -8.47 0.05
CA ILE A 932 -7.42 -7.31 -0.31
C ILE A 932 -7.10 -6.96 -1.76
N SER A 933 -7.86 -7.49 -2.71
CA SER A 933 -7.55 -7.40 -4.14
C SER A 933 -7.92 -6.04 -4.75
N GLN A 934 -8.98 -5.39 -4.28
CA GLN A 934 -9.41 -4.09 -4.82
C GLN A 934 -10.20 -3.26 -3.81
N PHE A 935 -10.14 -1.93 -3.92
CA PHE A 935 -11.16 -1.03 -3.36
C PHE A 935 -12.04 -0.46 -4.48
N THR A 936 -13.34 -0.37 -4.22
CA THR A 936 -14.33 0.32 -5.03
C THR A 936 -14.87 1.47 -4.19
N VAL A 937 -14.79 2.70 -4.67
CA VAL A 937 -15.28 3.89 -3.97
C VAL A 937 -16.44 4.44 -4.76
N THR A 938 -17.58 4.71 -4.13
CA THR A 938 -18.76 5.30 -4.77
C THR A 938 -19.33 6.45 -3.95
N GLN A 939 -19.87 7.50 -4.57
CA GLN A 939 -20.50 8.65 -3.91
C GLN A 939 -21.57 9.25 -4.82
N GLY A 940 -22.83 9.22 -4.38
CA GLY A 940 -23.94 9.80 -5.16
C GLY A 940 -24.12 9.20 -6.56
N GLY A 941 -23.74 7.92 -6.73
CA GLY A 941 -23.65 7.25 -8.03
C GLY A 941 -22.21 7.15 -8.53
N ASN A 942 -21.46 8.24 -8.50
CA ASN A 942 -20.10 8.34 -9.03
C ASN A 942 -19.13 7.32 -8.39
N LYS A 943 -18.32 6.57 -9.14
CA LYS A 943 -17.21 5.73 -8.64
C LYS A 943 -15.82 6.34 -8.89
N GLY A 944 -14.97 6.40 -7.87
CA GLY A 944 -13.60 6.90 -8.00
C GLY A 944 -13.02 7.47 -6.70
N GLN A 945 -11.72 7.76 -6.68
CA GLN A 945 -11.03 8.30 -5.51
C GLN A 945 -11.23 9.82 -5.32
N LEU A 946 -11.77 10.52 -6.33
CA LEU A 946 -12.20 11.91 -6.19
C LEU A 946 -13.61 11.94 -5.63
N ILE A 947 -13.76 12.55 -4.46
CA ILE A 947 -15.03 12.71 -3.76
C ILE A 947 -15.27 14.18 -3.48
N SER A 948 -16.54 14.60 -3.37
CA SER A 948 -16.90 15.97 -3.06
C SER A 948 -17.58 16.09 -1.71
N LYS A 949 -17.39 17.21 -1.01
CA LYS A 949 -18.10 17.47 0.26
C LYS A 949 -19.62 17.41 0.10
N ASN A 950 -20.12 17.86 -1.05
CA ASN A 950 -21.54 17.98 -1.36
C ASN A 950 -22.14 16.76 -2.10
N GLY A 951 -21.34 15.71 -2.36
CA GLY A 951 -21.76 14.52 -3.12
C GLY A 951 -22.57 13.49 -2.33
N GLY A 952 -22.81 13.72 -1.04
CA GLY A 952 -23.47 12.77 -0.14
C GLY A 952 -22.53 11.71 0.42
N ASN A 953 -23.07 10.57 0.87
CA ASN A 953 -22.28 9.51 1.50
C ASN A 953 -21.33 8.85 0.49
N VAL A 954 -20.08 8.65 0.93
CA VAL A 954 -19.06 7.87 0.24
C VAL A 954 -19.12 6.44 0.74
N THR A 955 -19.23 5.47 -0.16
CA THR A 955 -19.19 4.03 0.10
C THR A 955 -17.90 3.46 -0.47
N VAL A 956 -17.07 2.90 0.39
CA VAL A 956 -15.83 2.19 0.05
C VAL A 956 -16.06 0.70 0.26
N SER A 957 -16.08 -0.11 -0.79
CA SER A 957 -16.16 -1.56 -0.72
C SER A 957 -14.82 -2.20 -1.11
N ALA A 958 -14.39 -3.22 -0.38
CA ALA A 958 -13.19 -3.99 -0.68
C ALA A 958 -13.56 -5.35 -1.29
N ILE A 959 -12.87 -5.76 -2.36
CA ILE A 959 -12.88 -7.14 -2.86
C ILE A 959 -11.74 -7.88 -2.14
N ILE A 960 -12.08 -9.02 -1.55
CA ILE A 960 -11.21 -9.73 -0.62
C ILE A 960 -11.39 -11.25 -0.76
N SER A 961 -10.46 -12.05 -0.22
CA SER A 961 -10.58 -13.51 -0.21
C SER A 961 -11.43 -14.05 0.97
N VAL A 962 -10.95 -13.93 2.22
CA VAL A 962 -11.62 -14.39 3.47
C VAL A 962 -11.06 -13.63 4.69
N GLY A 963 -11.82 -13.47 5.79
CA GLY A 963 -11.33 -12.92 7.08
C GLY A 963 -12.29 -11.94 7.80
N THR A 964 -11.89 -11.49 8.99
CA THR A 964 -12.56 -10.45 9.81
C THR A 964 -12.02 -9.05 9.52
N TYR A 965 -12.81 -8.00 9.78
CA TYR A 965 -12.58 -6.65 9.27
C TYR A 965 -12.20 -5.64 10.35
N ALA A 966 -11.19 -4.83 10.10
CA ALA A 966 -10.87 -3.67 10.91
C ALA A 966 -10.50 -2.46 10.04
N TRP A 967 -11.40 -1.48 9.98
CA TRP A 967 -11.17 -0.20 9.31
C TRP A 967 -10.57 0.82 10.28
N SER A 968 -9.58 1.60 9.83
CA SER A 968 -8.95 2.69 10.61
C SER A 968 -8.59 3.88 9.70
N SER A 969 -8.43 5.07 10.27
CA SER A 969 -8.05 6.28 9.53
C SER A 969 -7.52 7.34 10.47
N SER A 970 -6.59 8.16 10.00
CA SER A 970 -6.15 9.38 10.68
C SER A 970 -7.09 10.57 10.43
N SER A 971 -8.00 10.46 9.47
CA SER A 971 -8.91 11.52 9.03
C SER A 971 -10.36 11.35 9.51
N PHE A 972 -10.70 10.24 10.18
CA PHE A 972 -12.05 9.99 10.73
C PHE A 972 -11.94 9.55 12.20
N PHE A 973 -12.67 10.21 13.10
CA PHE A 973 -12.82 9.81 14.50
C PHE A 973 -14.25 9.25 14.66
N ASN A 974 -14.39 8.05 15.23
CA ASN A 974 -15.62 7.20 15.28
C ASN A 974 -15.93 6.40 14.01
N ILE A 975 -15.01 5.51 13.62
CA ILE A 975 -15.34 4.46 12.65
C ILE A 975 -16.14 3.38 13.38
N ASN A 976 -17.46 3.30 13.14
CA ASN A 976 -18.22 2.10 13.49
C ASN A 976 -17.59 0.93 12.73
N THR A 977 -17.00 -0.01 13.48
CA THR A 977 -16.49 -1.29 12.96
C THR A 977 -17.68 -2.15 12.55
N ASN A 978 -18.22 -1.89 11.37
CA ASN A 978 -19.09 -2.87 10.75
C ASN A 978 -18.22 -4.07 10.38
N ASP A 979 -18.64 -5.28 10.74
CA ASP A 979 -18.08 -6.55 10.27
C ASP A 979 -18.33 -6.74 8.76
N SER A 980 -17.88 -5.78 7.96
CA SER A 980 -18.17 -5.71 6.54
C SER A 980 -16.95 -5.25 5.76
N ALA A 981 -16.79 -5.84 4.58
CA ALA A 981 -15.88 -5.38 3.55
C ALA A 981 -16.29 -4.00 2.98
N THR A 982 -17.36 -3.37 3.47
CA THR A 982 -17.82 -2.04 3.06
C THR A 982 -17.79 -1.04 4.21
N PHE A 983 -17.17 0.11 3.96
CA PHE A 983 -17.06 1.27 4.83
C PHE A 983 -17.80 2.46 4.22
N VAL A 984 -18.69 3.10 4.98
CA VAL A 984 -19.49 4.24 4.49
C VAL A 984 -19.27 5.45 5.40
N PHE A 985 -18.98 6.61 4.82
CA PHE A 985 -18.80 7.86 5.57
C PHE A 985 -19.37 9.06 4.83
N ASN A 986 -19.73 10.12 5.56
CA ASN A 986 -20.16 11.39 4.98
C ASN A 986 -18.99 12.40 5.00
N PRO A 987 -18.50 12.88 3.84
CA PRO A 987 -17.37 13.80 3.79
C PRO A 987 -17.73 15.27 4.04
N SER A 988 -19.01 15.61 4.26
CA SER A 988 -19.47 17.01 4.36
C SER A 988 -18.79 17.83 5.45
N PHE A 989 -18.22 17.18 6.48
CA PHE A 989 -17.59 17.81 7.64
C PHE A 989 -16.05 17.76 7.60
N LEU A 990 -15.46 17.24 6.53
CA LEU A 990 -14.02 17.03 6.43
C LEU A 990 -13.38 18.14 5.60
N ASP A 991 -12.19 18.59 6.00
CA ASP A 991 -11.43 19.56 5.21
C ASP A 991 -11.07 19.01 3.83
N VAL A 992 -11.09 19.85 2.79
CA VAL A 992 -10.62 19.44 1.46
C VAL A 992 -9.15 19.04 1.49
N GLY A 993 -8.78 18.10 0.63
CA GLY A 993 -7.44 17.51 0.64
C GLY A 993 -7.46 15.98 0.61
N THR A 994 -6.33 15.37 0.92
CA THR A 994 -6.16 13.92 0.85
C THR A 994 -6.65 13.26 2.14
N LYS A 995 -7.51 12.25 2.06
CA LYS A 995 -8.04 11.46 3.18
C LYS A 995 -7.53 10.03 3.08
N THR A 996 -7.10 9.46 4.20
CA THR A 996 -6.45 8.13 4.22
C THR A 996 -7.26 7.14 5.03
N ILE A 997 -7.75 6.08 4.41
CA ILE A 997 -8.44 4.95 5.05
C ILE A 997 -7.50 3.74 5.08
N LYS A 998 -7.55 2.89 6.10
CA LYS A 998 -6.84 1.62 6.16
C LYS A 998 -7.83 0.50 6.48
N LEU A 999 -7.75 -0.62 5.77
CA LEU A 999 -8.46 -1.87 6.06
C LEU A 999 -7.44 -2.92 6.45
N LYS A 1000 -7.61 -3.52 7.62
CA LYS A 1000 -6.94 -4.76 8.02
C LYS A 1000 -7.96 -5.91 7.93
N ILE A 1001 -7.60 -6.97 7.22
CA ILE A 1001 -8.33 -8.24 7.23
C ILE A 1001 -7.52 -9.30 7.98
N THR A 1002 -8.18 -10.12 8.78
CA THR A 1002 -7.52 -11.16 9.60
C THR A 1002 -8.21 -12.51 9.39
N ASP A 1003 -7.43 -13.56 9.09
CA ASP A 1003 -7.90 -14.95 9.01
C ASP A 1003 -6.97 -15.85 9.83
N GLY A 1004 -7.46 -16.34 10.97
CA GLY A 1004 -6.65 -17.02 11.98
C GLY A 1004 -5.47 -16.14 12.45
N ASN A 1005 -4.24 -16.67 12.32
CA ASN A 1005 -3.03 -15.94 12.68
C ASN A 1005 -2.50 -15.07 11.53
N LEU A 1006 -3.09 -15.06 10.34
CA LEU A 1006 -2.62 -14.22 9.26
C LEU A 1006 -3.47 -12.95 9.16
N SER A 1007 -2.83 -11.81 8.91
CA SER A 1007 -3.54 -10.57 8.68
C SER A 1007 -2.92 -9.78 7.55
N SER A 1008 -3.73 -9.07 6.79
CA SER A 1008 -3.33 -8.26 5.64
C SER A 1008 -3.90 -6.86 5.78
N THR A 1009 -3.08 -5.82 5.58
CA THR A 1009 -3.52 -4.43 5.72
C THR A 1009 -3.34 -3.66 4.42
N ARG A 1010 -4.38 -2.96 3.96
CA ARG A 1010 -4.37 -2.12 2.76
C ARG A 1010 -4.89 -0.72 3.06
N VAL A 1011 -4.15 0.30 2.63
CA VAL A 1011 -4.47 1.73 2.75
C VAL A 1011 -5.20 2.19 1.50
N LEU A 1012 -6.06 3.20 1.57
CA LEU A 1012 -6.74 3.85 0.45
C LEU A 1012 -6.65 5.36 0.66
N LYS A 1013 -6.14 6.09 -0.33
CA LYS A 1013 -6.14 7.56 -0.32
C LYS A 1013 -7.26 8.09 -1.22
N LEU A 1014 -8.01 9.07 -0.71
CA LEU A 1014 -9.12 9.74 -1.41
C LEU A 1014 -8.80 11.22 -1.52
N LYS A 1015 -9.15 11.86 -2.63
CA LYS A 1015 -9.07 13.32 -2.80
C LYS A 1015 -10.44 13.93 -2.57
N LEU A 1016 -10.57 14.73 -1.52
CA LEU A 1016 -11.79 15.47 -1.20
C LEU A 1016 -11.73 16.90 -1.76
N VAL A 1017 -12.75 17.27 -2.55
CA VAL A 1017 -12.94 18.61 -3.13
C VAL A 1017 -14.26 19.25 -2.68
N GLU A 1018 -14.41 20.55 -2.87
CA GLU A 1018 -15.59 21.31 -2.40
C GLU A 1018 -16.87 20.94 -3.20
N SER A 1019 -16.76 20.84 -4.52
CA SER A 1019 -17.82 20.38 -5.44
C SER A 1019 -17.20 19.66 -6.63
N HIS A 1020 -17.95 18.77 -7.28
CA HIS A 1020 -17.54 18.22 -8.58
C HIS A 1020 -17.41 19.38 -9.61
N PRO A 1021 -16.42 19.33 -10.54
CA PRO A 1021 -16.28 20.31 -11.63
C PRO A 1021 -17.55 20.47 -12.48
N VAL A 1022 -17.77 21.67 -13.03
CA VAL A 1022 -19.04 22.12 -13.66
C VAL A 1022 -19.43 21.36 -14.95
N ASP A 1023 -18.53 20.56 -15.53
CA ASP A 1023 -18.78 19.76 -16.75
C ASP A 1023 -18.82 18.23 -16.51
N TRP A 1024 -19.13 17.79 -15.28
CA TRP A 1024 -19.18 16.38 -14.89
C TRP A 1024 -20.57 15.75 -15.14
N ALA A 1025 -20.97 15.60 -16.41
CA ALA A 1025 -22.11 14.74 -16.76
C ALA A 1025 -21.67 13.27 -16.68
N ASP A 1026 -22.38 12.44 -15.90
CA ASP A 1026 -22.13 11.00 -15.67
C ASP A 1026 -23.50 10.30 -15.62
N GLU A 1027 -24.12 10.14 -16.78
CA GLU A 1027 -25.45 9.54 -17.02
C GLU A 1027 -25.54 8.10 -16.49
N ASN A 1028 -24.42 7.35 -16.47
CA ASN A 1028 -24.41 5.98 -15.97
C ASN A 1028 -23.98 5.85 -14.50
N SER A 1029 -23.68 6.98 -13.83
CA SER A 1029 -23.33 7.04 -12.42
C SER A 1029 -22.22 6.06 -12.07
N ASN A 1030 -21.11 6.11 -12.82
CA ASN A 1030 -19.95 5.26 -12.57
C ASN A 1030 -18.69 6.03 -12.16
N GLY A 1031 -18.81 7.35 -11.97
CA GLY A 1031 -17.82 8.34 -11.52
C GLY A 1031 -16.77 8.71 -12.53
N VAL A 1032 -17.10 8.49 -13.79
CA VAL A 1032 -16.35 8.96 -14.93
C VAL A 1032 -17.34 9.77 -15.76
N SER A 1033 -16.96 10.97 -16.18
CA SER A 1033 -17.85 11.77 -17.00
C SER A 1033 -18.15 11.02 -18.31
N ASP A 1034 -19.37 11.12 -18.85
CA ASP A 1034 -19.84 10.38 -20.04
C ASP A 1034 -18.93 10.56 -21.27
N ASN A 1035 -18.23 11.69 -21.36
CA ASN A 1035 -17.23 11.95 -22.38
C ASN A 1035 -15.94 11.11 -22.26
N LYS A 1036 -15.76 10.37 -21.16
CA LYS A 1036 -14.61 9.55 -20.77
C LYS A 1036 -14.96 8.06 -20.57
N GLU A 1037 -16.19 7.67 -20.91
CA GLU A 1037 -16.70 6.30 -20.78
C GLU A 1037 -16.24 5.35 -21.88
N SER A 1038 -16.24 4.05 -21.59
CA SER A 1038 -15.72 2.98 -22.48
C SER A 1038 -16.48 2.81 -23.81
N GLU A 1039 -17.70 3.35 -23.91
CA GLU A 1039 -18.52 3.38 -25.12
C GLU A 1039 -18.29 4.65 -25.97
N SER A 1040 -17.56 5.65 -25.45
CA SER A 1040 -17.05 6.78 -26.22
C SER A 1040 -15.84 6.30 -27.04
N SER A 1041 -15.85 6.62 -28.33
CA SER A 1041 -15.01 5.96 -29.36
C SER A 1041 -13.48 6.05 -29.20
N ASN A 1042 -12.91 6.54 -28.09
CA ASN A 1042 -11.50 6.32 -27.75
C ASN A 1042 -11.22 6.59 -26.25
N ASN A 1043 -10.44 5.71 -25.60
CA ASN A 1043 -9.82 5.93 -24.28
C ASN A 1043 -8.85 7.12 -24.31
N GLN A 1044 -9.32 8.35 -24.09
CA GLN A 1044 -8.52 9.57 -24.25
C GLN A 1044 -8.53 10.46 -23.01
N LEU A 1045 -7.35 10.96 -22.64
CA LEU A 1045 -7.18 12.16 -21.82
C LEU A 1045 -6.68 13.29 -22.71
N PRO A 1046 -6.92 14.57 -22.41
CA PRO A 1046 -6.19 15.65 -23.07
C PRO A 1046 -4.67 15.54 -22.79
N ALA A 1047 -3.86 16.24 -23.58
CA ALA A 1047 -2.40 16.31 -23.44
C ALA A 1047 -1.89 17.75 -23.64
N GLY A 1048 -2.77 18.74 -23.39
CA GLY A 1048 -2.62 20.14 -23.80
C GLY A 1048 -3.71 20.58 -24.80
N THR A 1049 -3.65 21.84 -25.28
CA THR A 1049 -4.67 22.42 -26.16
C THR A 1049 -4.82 21.65 -27.47
N ASN A 1050 -5.99 21.03 -27.70
CA ASN A 1050 -6.28 20.20 -28.87
C ASN A 1050 -5.33 18.98 -29.04
N LYS A 1051 -4.76 18.48 -27.95
CA LYS A 1051 -3.88 17.31 -27.90
C LYS A 1051 -4.45 16.26 -26.95
N LYS A 1052 -4.03 15.01 -27.11
CA LYS A 1052 -4.55 13.89 -26.34
C LYS A 1052 -3.53 12.80 -26.01
N ILE A 1053 -3.80 12.07 -24.94
CA ILE A 1053 -3.19 10.81 -24.55
C ILE A 1053 -4.21 9.72 -24.86
N THR A 1054 -3.82 8.63 -25.50
CA THR A 1054 -4.72 7.53 -25.86
C THR A 1054 -4.14 6.18 -25.46
N SER A 1055 -4.96 5.25 -24.96
CA SER A 1055 -4.56 3.86 -24.70
C SER A 1055 -5.25 2.86 -25.65
N LEU A 1056 -4.86 1.59 -25.59
CA LEU A 1056 -5.47 0.51 -26.41
C LEU A 1056 -6.95 0.27 -26.03
N ALA A 1057 -7.73 -0.21 -27.01
CA ALA A 1057 -9.10 -0.67 -26.78
C ALA A 1057 -9.13 -1.79 -25.70
N GLY A 1058 -10.10 -1.70 -24.78
CA GLY A 1058 -10.23 -2.64 -23.65
C GLY A 1058 -9.47 -2.27 -22.38
N THR A 1059 -8.64 -1.21 -22.41
CA THR A 1059 -8.05 -0.60 -21.20
C THR A 1059 -8.85 0.64 -20.78
N ARG A 1060 -8.63 1.17 -19.57
CA ARG A 1060 -9.22 2.44 -19.11
C ARG A 1060 -8.10 3.43 -18.79
N LEU A 1061 -8.23 4.68 -19.23
CA LEU A 1061 -7.23 5.73 -18.99
C LEU A 1061 -7.80 6.75 -17.99
N LEU A 1062 -7.16 6.89 -16.84
CA LEU A 1062 -7.58 7.76 -15.73
C LEU A 1062 -6.53 8.85 -15.45
N LEU A 1063 -6.97 9.91 -14.77
CA LEU A 1063 -6.06 10.94 -14.25
C LEU A 1063 -5.18 10.37 -13.14
N GLY A 1064 -3.90 10.73 -13.15
CA GLY A 1064 -3.02 10.48 -12.03
C GLY A 1064 -3.27 11.44 -10.87
N ILE A 1065 -2.65 11.14 -9.72
CA ILE A 1065 -2.90 11.80 -8.43
C ILE A 1065 -2.53 13.29 -8.39
N MET A 1066 -1.71 13.77 -9.34
CA MET A 1066 -1.29 15.17 -9.46
C MET A 1066 -2.11 15.94 -10.51
N GLY A 1067 -2.96 15.26 -11.29
CA GLY A 1067 -3.78 15.84 -12.36
C GLY A 1067 -4.93 16.71 -11.87
N LYS A 1068 -4.78 18.05 -11.93
CA LYS A 1068 -5.86 19.00 -11.63
C LYS A 1068 -6.90 19.11 -12.76
N ASP A 1069 -6.42 19.06 -14.01
CA ASP A 1069 -7.22 19.10 -15.23
C ASP A 1069 -6.78 17.95 -16.15
N SER A 1070 -7.73 17.38 -16.87
CA SER A 1070 -7.56 16.18 -17.71
C SER A 1070 -6.25 16.23 -18.55
N GLY A 1071 -5.22 15.47 -18.14
CA GLY A 1071 -3.97 15.13 -18.85
C GLY A 1071 -3.07 16.28 -19.37
N HIS A 1072 -1.94 16.47 -18.66
CA HIS A 1072 -0.83 17.44 -18.86
C HIS A 1072 -0.73 18.43 -17.68
N LEU A 1073 0.43 18.46 -17.03
CA LEU A 1073 0.70 19.30 -15.85
C LEU A 1073 1.56 20.51 -16.22
N THR A 1074 1.19 21.67 -15.68
CA THR A 1074 2.07 22.84 -15.64
C THR A 1074 3.10 22.73 -14.52
N PHE A 1075 4.24 23.38 -14.66
CA PHE A 1075 5.28 23.42 -13.62
C PHE A 1075 4.74 23.98 -12.29
N ALA A 1076 3.91 25.03 -12.34
CA ALA A 1076 3.28 25.61 -11.16
C ALA A 1076 2.33 24.64 -10.43
N GLN A 1077 1.61 23.77 -11.16
CA GLN A 1077 0.76 22.75 -10.55
C GLN A 1077 1.61 21.69 -9.81
N MET A 1078 2.77 21.33 -10.35
CA MET A 1078 3.71 20.44 -9.70
C MET A 1078 4.33 21.07 -8.44
N GLU A 1079 4.72 22.34 -8.50
CA GLU A 1079 5.24 23.07 -7.33
C GLU A 1079 4.19 23.19 -6.22
N GLN A 1080 2.94 23.53 -6.57
CA GLN A 1080 1.85 23.61 -5.61
C GLN A 1080 1.59 22.27 -4.92
N TYR A 1081 1.58 21.16 -5.68
CA TYR A 1081 1.40 19.83 -5.11
C TYR A 1081 2.48 19.49 -4.07
N ARG A 1082 3.75 19.84 -4.34
CA ARG A 1082 4.86 19.60 -3.40
C ARG A 1082 4.73 20.41 -2.13
N ALA A 1083 4.30 21.68 -2.25
CA ALA A 1083 4.04 22.55 -1.12
C ALA A 1083 2.91 22.01 -0.22
N ASP A 1084 1.80 21.58 -0.83
CA ASP A 1084 0.63 21.04 -0.11
C ASP A 1084 0.95 19.73 0.64
N ASN A 1085 2.01 19.00 0.25
CA ASN A 1085 2.40 17.72 0.84
C ASN A 1085 3.73 17.77 1.62
N GLY A 1086 4.26 18.97 1.91
CA GLY A 1086 5.44 19.13 2.77
C GLY A 1086 6.76 18.57 2.20
N MET A 1087 6.90 18.50 0.87
CA MET A 1087 8.08 17.93 0.20
C MET A 1087 9.15 19.04 -0.03
N SER A 1088 10.34 18.90 0.56
CA SER A 1088 11.20 20.05 0.95
C SER A 1088 12.43 20.39 0.09
N ASP A 1089 12.51 20.06 -1.21
CA ASP A 1089 13.70 20.43 -2.02
C ASP A 1089 13.40 20.86 -3.46
N ILE A 1090 13.22 22.17 -3.66
CA ILE A 1090 13.00 22.80 -4.98
C ILE A 1090 14.32 23.15 -5.72
N THR A 1091 15.47 22.95 -5.08
CA THR A 1091 16.76 23.47 -5.58
C THR A 1091 17.50 22.51 -6.49
N LYS A 1092 17.07 21.25 -6.56
CA LYS A 1092 17.70 20.19 -7.38
C LYS A 1092 17.13 20.06 -8.79
N ASP A 1093 16.03 20.73 -9.10
CA ASP A 1093 15.37 20.66 -10.40
C ASP A 1093 15.71 21.91 -11.22
N THR A 1094 16.70 21.80 -12.13
CA THR A 1094 16.83 22.79 -13.22
C THR A 1094 15.52 22.84 -14.02
N PRO A 1095 15.03 24.03 -14.43
CA PRO A 1095 13.73 24.18 -15.09
C PRO A 1095 13.66 23.26 -16.32
N ALA A 1096 12.91 22.16 -16.19
CA ALA A 1096 12.81 21.17 -17.24
C ALA A 1096 12.03 21.77 -18.42
N THR A 1097 12.69 21.96 -19.55
CA THR A 1097 12.14 22.56 -20.77
C THR A 1097 11.22 21.62 -21.56
N GLY A 1098 10.30 20.89 -20.90
CA GLY A 1098 9.48 19.84 -21.53
C GLY A 1098 8.08 19.65 -20.94
N ASP A 1099 7.22 18.93 -21.67
CA ASP A 1099 5.84 18.65 -21.29
C ASP A 1099 5.76 17.55 -20.21
N ILE A 1100 4.96 17.77 -19.16
CA ILE A 1100 4.81 16.83 -18.03
C ILE A 1100 3.43 16.16 -18.10
N TYR A 1101 3.38 14.85 -17.87
CA TYR A 1101 2.14 14.08 -17.95
C TYR A 1101 2.01 13.15 -16.73
N ASP A 1102 0.79 13.06 -16.20
CA ASP A 1102 0.43 12.17 -15.08
C ASP A 1102 -0.91 11.47 -15.39
N TYR A 1103 -0.88 10.15 -15.49
CA TYR A 1103 -2.01 9.32 -15.92
C TYR A 1103 -1.90 7.89 -15.35
N VAL A 1104 -3.03 7.20 -15.27
CA VAL A 1104 -3.14 5.80 -14.82
C VAL A 1104 -3.82 4.98 -15.94
N VAL A 1105 -3.32 3.76 -16.20
CA VAL A 1105 -3.93 2.82 -17.14
C VAL A 1105 -4.43 1.61 -16.37
N GLU A 1106 -5.73 1.31 -16.48
CA GLU A 1106 -6.37 0.16 -15.85
C GLU A 1106 -6.92 -0.82 -16.89
N GLY A 1107 -7.39 -1.99 -16.44
CA GLY A 1107 -7.97 -3.01 -17.30
C GLY A 1107 -6.95 -3.89 -18.01
N LEU A 1108 -5.74 -4.03 -17.44
CA LEU A 1108 -4.77 -5.02 -17.91
C LEU A 1108 -5.21 -6.43 -17.49
N ASN A 1109 -5.14 -7.38 -18.41
CA ASN A 1109 -5.71 -8.73 -18.22
C ASN A 1109 -4.89 -9.61 -17.26
N ALA A 1110 -3.65 -9.23 -16.93
CA ALA A 1110 -2.77 -9.94 -16.01
C ALA A 1110 -1.62 -9.05 -15.51
N THR A 1111 -1.19 -9.28 -14.27
CA THR A 1111 0.02 -8.74 -13.66
C THR A 1111 1.25 -8.93 -14.55
N GLY A 1112 2.02 -7.87 -14.77
CA GLY A 1112 3.22 -7.88 -15.62
C GLY A 1112 2.95 -7.72 -17.12
N SER A 1113 1.68 -7.51 -17.52
CA SER A 1113 1.32 -7.08 -18.87
C SER A 1113 1.84 -5.67 -19.15
N SER A 1114 2.00 -5.29 -20.42
CA SER A 1114 2.41 -3.93 -20.77
C SER A 1114 1.24 -3.05 -21.21
N ALA A 1115 1.13 -1.87 -20.62
CA ALA A 1115 0.28 -0.80 -21.12
C ALA A 1115 0.93 -0.13 -22.33
N LYS A 1116 0.13 0.16 -23.37
CA LYS A 1116 0.57 1.00 -24.50
C LYS A 1116 -0.19 2.31 -24.48
N VAL A 1117 0.57 3.40 -24.47
CA VAL A 1117 0.04 4.77 -24.40
C VAL A 1117 0.65 5.58 -25.54
N ILE A 1118 -0.19 6.33 -26.25
CA ILE A 1118 0.22 7.27 -27.30
C ILE A 1118 -0.09 8.68 -26.82
N ILE A 1119 0.90 9.56 -26.83
CA ILE A 1119 0.81 10.94 -26.37
C ILE A 1119 1.03 11.85 -27.58
N GLU A 1120 0.06 12.73 -27.85
CA GLU A 1120 0.23 13.86 -28.76
C GLU A 1120 0.92 14.98 -28.00
N LEU A 1121 2.15 15.30 -28.39
CA LEU A 1121 2.96 16.28 -27.67
C LEU A 1121 2.44 17.70 -27.93
N ALA A 1122 2.40 18.53 -26.89
CA ALA A 1122 2.05 19.94 -27.04
C ALA A 1122 3.17 20.67 -27.79
N ASN A 1123 4.41 20.31 -27.50
CA ASN A 1123 5.60 20.84 -28.14
C ASN A 1123 6.39 19.75 -28.92
N PRO A 1124 6.87 20.01 -30.15
CA PRO A 1124 7.73 19.07 -30.86
C PRO A 1124 9.03 18.77 -30.10
N LEU A 1125 9.48 17.51 -30.09
CA LEU A 1125 10.67 17.10 -29.34
C LEU A 1125 11.92 17.92 -29.73
N PRO A 1126 12.66 18.50 -28.77
CA PRO A 1126 13.91 19.20 -29.06
C PRO A 1126 15.04 18.23 -29.49
N ALA A 1127 16.17 18.79 -29.94
CA ALA A 1127 17.36 18.00 -30.23
C ALA A 1127 17.95 17.45 -28.91
N GLY A 1128 18.26 16.15 -28.85
CA GLY A 1128 18.80 15.52 -27.64
C GLY A 1128 17.78 15.33 -26.51
N ALA A 1129 16.48 15.31 -26.83
CA ALA A 1129 15.43 15.07 -25.84
C ALA A 1129 15.65 13.73 -25.09
N GLU A 1130 15.51 13.77 -23.76
CA GLU A 1130 15.51 12.60 -22.88
C GLU A 1130 14.14 12.47 -22.23
N LEU A 1131 13.65 11.23 -22.09
CA LEU A 1131 12.46 10.93 -21.30
C LEU A 1131 12.89 10.52 -19.90
N ARG A 1132 12.28 11.10 -18.88
CA ARG A 1132 12.55 10.83 -17.47
C ARG A 1132 11.25 10.51 -16.74
N LYS A 1133 11.35 9.73 -15.67
CA LYS A 1133 10.27 9.46 -14.72
C LYS A 1133 10.55 10.18 -13.40
N TYR A 1134 9.50 10.61 -12.72
CA TYR A 1134 9.60 11.25 -11.40
C TYR A 1134 9.14 10.29 -10.31
N SER A 1135 9.91 10.21 -9.22
CA SER A 1135 9.62 9.37 -8.06
C SER A 1135 9.06 10.21 -6.92
N LEU A 1136 7.82 9.93 -6.51
CA LEU A 1136 7.23 10.59 -5.33
C LEU A 1136 7.87 10.11 -4.02
N THR A 1137 8.35 8.87 -3.96
CA THR A 1137 8.98 8.28 -2.77
C THR A 1137 10.39 8.82 -2.52
N THR A 1138 11.21 8.91 -3.58
CA THR A 1138 12.60 9.38 -3.47
C THR A 1138 12.76 10.87 -3.78
N ASN A 1139 11.68 11.54 -4.20
CA ASN A 1139 11.65 12.95 -4.57
C ASN A 1139 12.74 13.29 -5.62
N SER A 1140 12.89 12.44 -6.64
CA SER A 1140 13.97 12.55 -7.64
C SER A 1140 13.55 12.10 -9.05
N TRP A 1141 14.23 12.65 -10.07
CA TRP A 1141 14.10 12.22 -11.47
C TRP A 1141 15.07 11.08 -11.79
N SER A 1142 14.60 10.10 -12.56
CA SER A 1142 15.44 9.04 -13.14
C SER A 1142 15.18 8.87 -14.63
N SER A 1143 16.18 8.38 -15.36
CA SER A 1143 16.07 8.13 -16.79
C SER A 1143 15.05 7.03 -17.08
N PHE A 1144 14.29 7.17 -18.17
CA PHE A 1144 13.41 6.10 -18.64
C PHE A 1144 14.25 4.90 -19.10
N VAL A 1145 13.96 3.71 -18.56
CA VAL A 1145 14.70 2.48 -18.84
C VAL A 1145 14.11 1.78 -20.06
N VAL A 1146 14.88 1.62 -21.14
CA VAL A 1146 14.40 0.95 -22.36
C VAL A 1146 14.83 -0.51 -22.38
N ASN A 1147 13.87 -1.43 -22.45
CA ASN A 1147 14.11 -2.88 -22.51
C ASN A 1147 13.01 -3.60 -23.33
N ALA A 1148 12.97 -4.94 -23.34
CA ALA A 1148 12.01 -5.70 -24.14
C ALA A 1148 10.54 -5.45 -23.78
N SER A 1149 10.26 -5.07 -22.52
CA SER A 1149 8.92 -4.78 -22.00
C SER A 1149 8.66 -3.29 -21.79
N ASN A 1150 9.66 -2.44 -22.03
CA ASN A 1150 9.60 -1.00 -21.91
C ASN A 1150 10.16 -0.31 -23.16
N VAL A 1151 9.29 0.20 -24.03
CA VAL A 1151 9.70 0.69 -25.36
C VAL A 1151 9.29 2.14 -25.55
N ILE A 1152 10.25 2.97 -26.00
CA ILE A 1152 10.01 4.33 -26.48
C ILE A 1152 9.98 4.32 -28.00
N ALA A 1153 8.95 4.93 -28.58
CA ALA A 1153 8.93 5.24 -30.00
C ALA A 1153 8.37 6.64 -30.27
N SER A 1154 8.84 7.31 -31.33
CA SER A 1154 8.37 8.65 -31.71
C SER A 1154 8.09 8.75 -33.21
N LYS A 1155 7.23 9.70 -33.60
CA LYS A 1155 6.98 10.02 -35.01
C LYS A 1155 6.63 11.49 -35.22
N LYS A 1156 6.94 12.00 -36.41
CA LYS A 1156 6.48 13.31 -36.89
C LYS A 1156 5.14 13.12 -37.57
N SER A 1157 4.06 13.55 -36.93
CA SER A 1157 2.70 13.44 -37.48
C SER A 1157 1.78 14.49 -36.88
N THR A 1158 0.84 14.98 -37.66
CA THR A 1158 -0.21 15.88 -37.18
C THR A 1158 -1.29 15.13 -36.37
N THR A 1159 -1.42 13.82 -36.59
CA THR A 1159 -2.32 12.91 -35.85
C THR A 1159 -1.56 11.66 -35.37
N CYS A 1160 -1.73 11.28 -34.10
CA CYS A 1160 -0.96 10.19 -33.50
C CYS A 1160 -1.71 8.85 -33.54
N THR A 1161 -2.00 8.34 -34.74
CA THR A 1161 -2.65 7.03 -34.93
C THR A 1161 -1.66 5.86 -34.98
N ASP A 1162 -2.05 4.67 -34.51
CA ASP A 1162 -1.15 3.50 -34.44
C ASP A 1162 -1.05 2.68 -35.75
N ASN A 1163 -1.22 3.33 -36.90
CA ASN A 1163 -1.28 2.70 -38.23
C ASN A 1163 -0.11 3.08 -39.16
N VAL A 1164 0.89 3.81 -38.67
CA VAL A 1164 2.08 4.25 -39.43
C VAL A 1164 3.35 3.77 -38.72
N VAL A 1165 4.44 3.61 -39.47
CA VAL A 1165 5.75 3.19 -38.95
C VAL A 1165 6.27 4.18 -37.90
N TRP A 1166 6.51 3.69 -36.67
CA TRP A 1166 7.13 4.44 -35.58
C TRP A 1166 8.65 4.27 -35.56
N GLN A 1167 9.39 5.31 -35.18
CA GLN A 1167 10.84 5.20 -34.96
C GLN A 1167 11.10 4.81 -33.51
N THR A 1168 11.88 3.76 -33.27
CA THR A 1168 12.16 3.16 -31.95
C THR A 1168 13.13 3.98 -31.06
N LYS A 1169 13.08 5.30 -31.18
CA LYS A 1169 13.85 6.28 -30.39
C LYS A 1169 13.18 7.64 -30.42
N LEU A 1170 13.61 8.55 -29.53
CA LEU A 1170 13.22 9.96 -29.56
C LEU A 1170 13.90 10.67 -30.75
N THR A 1171 13.10 11.28 -31.62
CA THR A 1171 13.60 11.96 -32.82
C THR A 1171 13.24 13.43 -32.80
N ARG A 1172 14.22 14.30 -33.08
CA ARG A 1172 14.04 15.75 -33.11
C ARG A 1172 12.87 16.16 -34.01
N GLY A 1173 11.94 16.93 -33.46
CA GLY A 1173 10.75 17.47 -34.11
C GLY A 1173 9.59 16.46 -34.21
N ALA A 1174 9.68 15.29 -33.59
CA ALA A 1174 8.53 14.41 -33.43
C ALA A 1174 7.45 15.08 -32.57
N THR A 1175 6.21 14.87 -32.95
CA THR A 1175 5.00 15.46 -32.33
C THR A 1175 4.12 14.38 -31.70
N CYS A 1176 4.52 13.12 -31.81
CA CYS A 1176 3.86 11.97 -31.23
C CYS A 1176 4.89 11.10 -30.50
N LEU A 1177 4.51 10.65 -29.30
CA LEU A 1177 5.27 9.72 -28.49
C LEU A 1177 4.42 8.46 -28.25
N LYS A 1178 5.01 7.27 -28.37
CA LYS A 1178 4.39 5.99 -28.02
C LYS A 1178 5.25 5.31 -26.98
N LEU A 1179 4.63 4.99 -25.86
CA LEU A 1179 5.24 4.30 -24.74
C LEU A 1179 4.61 2.93 -24.59
N THR A 1180 5.43 1.91 -24.44
CA THR A 1180 5.03 0.61 -23.91
C THR A 1180 5.68 0.50 -22.54
N ILE A 1181 4.89 0.35 -21.48
CA ILE A 1181 5.35 0.32 -20.09
C ILE A 1181 4.86 -0.98 -19.47
N LYS A 1182 5.76 -1.75 -18.86
CA LYS A 1182 5.38 -2.97 -18.14
C LYS A 1182 4.78 -2.62 -16.79
N ASP A 1183 3.59 -3.14 -16.51
CA ASP A 1183 2.95 -3.11 -15.20
C ASP A 1183 3.86 -3.79 -14.15
N GLY A 1184 4.18 -3.05 -13.09
CA GLY A 1184 5.15 -3.44 -12.08
C GLY A 1184 6.62 -3.46 -12.53
N GLY A 1185 6.94 -2.81 -13.66
CA GLY A 1185 8.29 -2.76 -14.23
C GLY A 1185 9.09 -1.49 -13.90
N GLU A 1186 10.29 -1.38 -14.48
CA GLU A 1186 11.26 -0.30 -14.19
C GLU A 1186 10.79 1.12 -14.57
N ASN A 1187 9.75 1.28 -15.38
CA ASN A 1187 9.16 2.60 -15.69
C ASN A 1187 7.75 2.76 -15.15
N ASP A 1188 7.27 1.78 -14.41
CA ASP A 1188 6.03 1.93 -13.67
C ASP A 1188 6.30 2.77 -12.43
N THR A 1189 5.46 3.78 -12.23
CA THR A 1189 5.63 4.75 -11.15
C THR A 1189 4.63 4.55 -10.02
N ASP A 1190 3.80 3.50 -10.10
CA ASP A 1190 2.70 3.26 -9.18
C ASP A 1190 3.04 2.48 -7.88
N GLY A 1191 4.29 2.01 -7.71
CA GLY A 1191 4.73 1.11 -6.61
C GLY A 1191 6.09 1.42 -5.97
N ASP A 1192 6.61 0.49 -5.15
CA ASP A 1192 7.82 0.64 -4.31
C ASP A 1192 9.09 0.88 -5.15
N GLN A 1193 9.59 2.11 -5.16
CA GLN A 1193 10.61 2.56 -6.10
C GLN A 1193 12.05 2.39 -5.60
N PHE A 1194 12.28 1.77 -4.44
CA PHE A 1194 13.64 1.56 -3.92
C PHE A 1194 14.44 0.54 -4.76
N ASN A 1195 13.77 -0.35 -5.50
CA ASN A 1195 14.38 -1.42 -6.31
C ASN A 1195 13.94 -1.43 -7.80
N ASN A 1196 13.20 -0.43 -8.29
CA ASN A 1196 12.67 -0.35 -9.66
C ASN A 1196 11.75 -1.53 -10.10
N THR A 1197 11.11 -2.23 -9.17
CA THR A 1197 10.00 -3.15 -9.49
C THR A 1197 8.71 -2.51 -9.00
N GLY A 1198 7.97 -1.81 -9.88
CA GLY A 1198 6.67 -1.21 -9.54
C GLY A 1198 5.67 -2.24 -9.00
N GLN A 1199 4.47 -1.79 -8.63
CA GLN A 1199 3.41 -2.69 -8.19
C GLN A 1199 2.70 -3.27 -9.41
N ALA A 1200 2.27 -4.53 -9.34
CA ALA A 1200 1.43 -5.07 -10.38
C ALA A 1200 -0.03 -4.65 -10.16
N ASN A 1201 -0.62 -4.06 -11.19
CA ASN A 1201 -2.03 -3.70 -11.40
C ASN A 1201 -2.43 -2.22 -11.23
N GLY A 1202 -1.54 -1.25 -11.46
CA GLY A 1202 -1.96 0.14 -11.77
C GLY A 1202 -2.53 0.97 -10.60
N VAL A 1203 -2.12 0.75 -9.35
CA VAL A 1203 -2.70 1.45 -8.17
C VAL A 1203 -1.61 2.13 -7.32
N ILE A 1204 -1.45 3.46 -7.47
CA ILE A 1204 -0.66 4.26 -6.52
C ILE A 1204 -1.29 4.19 -5.12
N GLU A 1205 -0.47 3.80 -4.14
CA GLU A 1205 -0.77 3.67 -2.72
C GLU A 1205 -2.14 3.07 -2.43
N SER A 1206 -2.19 1.75 -2.59
CA SER A 1206 -2.91 0.97 -1.61
C SER A 1206 -2.00 -0.07 -1.01
N THR A 1207 -1.44 0.23 0.18
CA THR A 1207 -0.36 -0.55 0.82
C THR A 1207 -0.55 -2.05 0.66
N ILE A 1208 0.53 -2.71 0.25
CA ILE A 1208 0.66 -4.16 0.21
C ILE A 1208 0.12 -4.77 1.50
N ALA A 1209 -0.70 -5.80 1.34
CA ALA A 1209 -1.06 -6.74 2.38
C ALA A 1209 0.22 -7.37 2.97
N ILE A 1210 0.73 -6.83 4.07
CA ILE A 1210 1.78 -7.51 4.85
C ILE A 1210 1.07 -8.58 5.65
N ALA A 1211 1.29 -9.85 5.29
CA ALA A 1211 0.91 -11.00 6.11
C ALA A 1211 1.69 -10.97 7.43
N THR A 1212 1.17 -10.31 8.46
CA THR A 1212 1.77 -10.35 9.81
C THR A 1212 1.06 -11.37 10.67
N SER A 1213 1.83 -12.19 11.40
CA SER A 1213 1.28 -13.12 12.38
C SER A 1213 0.53 -12.34 13.47
N VAL A 1214 -0.73 -12.67 13.72
CA VAL A 1214 -1.49 -12.20 14.88
C VAL A 1214 -0.95 -12.93 16.11
N VAL A 1215 -0.46 -12.18 17.09
CA VAL A 1215 -0.21 -12.71 18.43
C VAL A 1215 -1.57 -12.78 19.12
N ASN A 1216 -2.16 -13.98 19.18
CA ASN A 1216 -3.38 -14.18 19.94
C ASN A 1216 -3.05 -14.12 21.44
N ASN A 1217 -3.47 -13.05 22.10
CA ASN A 1217 -3.72 -13.11 23.54
C ASN A 1217 -5.02 -13.89 23.72
N VAL A 1218 -4.89 -15.15 24.14
CA VAL A 1218 -6.01 -15.93 24.66
C VAL A 1218 -6.28 -15.42 26.07
N ASP A 1219 -7.51 -14.98 26.32
CA ASP A 1219 -8.04 -14.78 27.66
C ASP A 1219 -7.90 -16.08 28.45
N ASP A 1220 -7.16 -16.05 29.56
CA ASP A 1220 -7.60 -16.78 30.73
C ASP A 1220 -7.28 -16.02 32.01
N SER A 1221 -8.31 -16.06 32.85
CA SER A 1221 -8.37 -15.64 34.23
C SER A 1221 -7.31 -16.28 35.12
N SER A 1222 -7.07 -15.61 36.25
CA SER A 1222 -6.36 -16.05 37.46
C SER A 1222 -4.89 -15.65 37.62
N ALA A 1223 -4.62 -15.18 38.83
CA ALA A 1223 -3.37 -14.69 39.37
C ALA A 1223 -2.28 -15.76 39.42
N ASP A 1224 -1.02 -15.40 39.14
CA ASP A 1224 0.00 -15.18 40.16
C ASP A 1224 1.38 -14.90 39.52
N ASN A 1225 2.29 -14.45 40.38
CA ASN A 1225 3.53 -13.75 40.11
C ASN A 1225 4.63 -14.53 39.36
N ASN A 1226 5.52 -13.70 38.80
CA ASN A 1226 6.99 -13.84 38.71
C ASN A 1226 7.64 -14.55 37.50
N SER A 1227 8.74 -13.91 37.09
CA SER A 1227 9.92 -14.42 36.38
C SER A 1227 9.91 -14.45 34.85
N GLY A 1228 10.98 -13.87 34.28
CA GLY A 1228 11.66 -14.46 33.13
C GLY A 1228 11.65 -13.62 31.86
N GLY A 1229 12.80 -12.99 31.58
CA GLY A 1229 13.05 -12.19 30.38
C GLY A 1229 13.19 -12.98 29.07
N GLY A 1230 13.20 -12.22 27.98
CA GLY A 1230 13.51 -12.70 26.63
C GLY A 1230 13.79 -11.50 25.71
N CYS A 1231 14.99 -11.45 25.15
CA CYS A 1231 15.47 -10.42 24.22
C CYS A 1231 14.75 -10.48 22.87
N VAL A 1232 14.43 -9.32 22.26
CA VAL A 1232 14.25 -9.20 20.81
C VAL A 1232 14.96 -7.95 20.26
N TYR A 1233 15.77 -8.28 19.26
CA TYR A 1233 16.55 -7.54 18.27
C TYR A 1233 15.88 -6.32 17.61
N ASN A 1234 16.68 -5.28 17.40
CA ASN A 1234 16.41 -4.00 16.74
C ASN A 1234 16.53 -4.12 15.19
N PRO A 1235 15.53 -3.71 14.38
CA PRO A 1235 15.60 -3.73 12.92
C PRO A 1235 16.19 -2.46 12.25
N ASN A 1236 16.75 -1.50 13.00
CA ASN A 1236 17.25 -0.23 12.46
C ASN A 1236 18.74 0.04 12.72
N ALA A 1237 19.62 -0.96 12.58
CA ALA A 1237 21.06 -0.70 12.52
C ALA A 1237 21.48 -0.28 11.09
N PRO A 1238 22.18 0.85 10.90
CA PRO A 1238 22.54 1.38 9.59
C PRO A 1238 23.63 0.51 8.94
N ALA A 1239 23.33 -0.04 7.77
CA ALA A 1239 24.34 -0.65 6.90
C ALA A 1239 25.29 0.44 6.37
N ARG A 1240 26.49 0.54 6.96
CA ARG A 1240 27.64 1.20 6.33
C ARG A 1240 28.19 0.26 5.26
N PHE A 1241 28.05 0.65 4.00
CA PHE A 1241 28.81 0.06 2.90
C PHE A 1241 30.23 0.63 2.95
N ASP A 1242 31.19 -0.21 3.32
CA ASP A 1242 32.61 0.09 3.14
C ASP A 1242 33.04 -0.32 1.72
N ILE A 1243 33.64 0.64 1.03
CA ILE A 1243 34.19 0.52 -0.33
C ILE A 1243 35.54 -0.20 -0.18
N GLY A 1244 35.58 -1.51 -0.43
CA GLY A 1244 36.84 -2.24 -0.28
C GLY A 1244 36.95 -3.65 -0.87
N PHE A 1245 35.94 -4.19 -1.56
CA PHE A 1245 35.98 -5.60 -2.01
C PHE A 1245 35.41 -5.89 -3.40
N ILE A 1246 35.50 -4.94 -4.34
CA ILE A 1246 35.26 -5.17 -5.78
C ILE A 1246 36.45 -4.67 -6.61
N LEU A 1247 37.65 -5.16 -6.30
CA LEU A 1247 38.79 -5.10 -7.23
C LEU A 1247 39.47 -6.46 -7.47
N LEU A 1248 39.06 -7.52 -6.77
CA LEU A 1248 39.64 -8.87 -6.93
C LEU A 1248 38.74 -9.88 -7.66
N MET A 1249 37.47 -9.57 -7.94
CA MET A 1249 36.61 -10.42 -8.78
C MET A 1249 36.66 -10.10 -10.28
N ILE A 1250 37.32 -9.02 -10.70
CA ILE A 1250 37.43 -8.63 -12.13
C ILE A 1250 38.66 -9.27 -12.81
N LEU A 1251 39.56 -9.92 -12.06
CA LEU A 1251 40.73 -10.63 -12.62
C LEU A 1251 40.53 -12.16 -12.77
N GLY A 1252 39.53 -12.75 -12.11
CA GLY A 1252 39.24 -14.20 -12.21
C GLY A 1252 38.49 -14.60 -13.49
N THR A 1253 37.59 -13.74 -13.99
CA THR A 1253 36.77 -14.00 -15.18
C THR A 1253 37.46 -13.65 -16.50
N TYR A 1254 38.57 -12.90 -16.45
CA TYR A 1254 39.43 -12.62 -17.62
C TYR A 1254 40.47 -13.73 -17.88
N TYR A 1255 40.79 -14.57 -16.88
CA TYR A 1255 41.77 -15.65 -17.01
C TYR A 1255 41.17 -16.98 -17.54
N LEU A 1256 39.86 -17.20 -17.35
CA LEU A 1256 39.17 -18.46 -17.72
C LEU A 1256 38.54 -18.47 -19.13
N ILE A 1257 38.53 -17.35 -19.87
CA ILE A 1257 37.94 -17.27 -21.22
C ILE A 1257 39.01 -17.25 -22.35
N ARG A 1258 40.32 -17.20 -22.05
CA ARG A 1258 41.38 -17.12 -23.09
C ARG A 1258 42.29 -18.34 -23.27
N ARG A 1259 42.02 -19.52 -22.68
CA ARG A 1259 42.84 -20.70 -22.99
C ARG A 1259 42.03 -22.00 -23.20
N LYS A 1260 41.98 -22.37 -24.48
CA LYS A 1260 41.79 -23.71 -25.08
C LYS A 1260 40.38 -24.14 -25.50
N ARG A 1261 39.96 -23.62 -26.67
CA ARG A 1261 39.67 -24.49 -27.82
C ARG A 1261 40.60 -24.14 -28.98
N ARG A 1262 41.52 -25.07 -29.29
CA ARG A 1262 41.91 -25.57 -30.63
C ARG A 1262 43.24 -26.31 -30.50
N PHE A 1263 43.26 -27.60 -30.79
CA PHE A 1263 43.98 -28.19 -31.94
C PHE A 1263 43.79 -29.72 -31.98
N ILE A 1264 43.10 -30.17 -33.04
CA ILE A 1264 43.32 -31.36 -33.90
C ILE A 1264 43.42 -32.78 -33.29
N ARG A 1265 42.59 -33.66 -33.91
CA ARG A 1265 42.44 -35.14 -33.84
C ARG A 1265 41.68 -35.72 -32.66
#